data_AF-A0A934BT97-F1
#
_entry.id   AF-A0A934BT97-F1
#
_cell.length_a   1.000
_cell.length_b   1.000
_cell.length_c   1.000
_cell.angle_alpha   90.00
_cell.angle_beta   90.00
_cell.angle_gamma   90.00
#
_symmetry.space_group_name_H-M   'P 1'
#
loop_
_entity.id
_entity.type
_entity.pdbx_description
1 polymer ?
#
loop_
_entity_poly.entity_id
_entity_poly.type
_entity_poly.pdbx_seq_one_letter_code
_entity_poly.pdbx_strand_id
1 'polypeptide(L)'
;MPGNEIIAGFEIVEKVGQGGVGTVYRARQPMLDRTVALKVLAPHLAGDAEYVARFKREATAAAQLNHEGVVTIYSAGECNGTHYIAMEYVEGETLERRLGRHGRLEPTEAVAICVYLAEALRYAWDKARLVHRDIKPDNIFLSTKGEVKLGDLGLARCVGGDSTHVTQHGTAWGTPHYMSPEQARGERDLDLRSDIYSLGCTLYCMVAGQTPYDGADVFSVMNKQVNDPPPDILKVLPTCPKPLVGLLAKMLTKHRDERYQSYDDLLTDLREVHEQLLKPQPASAKRSPAPVWGVAGAAFAAVVLAGLMIWAPWKERKPSGDTSAVPTTTNVTTSAESRSSAEAKPAAPVPTPAAPQQPAATQSVAPAATSVPAVEPLAAASGTPALPVMVQATNVPTAAPLPVPVDAAFIAGVAALAPEAQVQTVVAKLKELNPGFDGLATPTVESNKVTGLAFSTASASDLTPLKALAGLQSLVCPGSAEKQSLSNLTALTGLPLTNLNCSFSRVSDLSPLRGMPLAALACKHAPVANFVAVQELPLKQLDCDFDAARDREALWPVTTLETINGQPAAEFWHDVGPPQDEFASQVAVLPATQQVAQVVAKLRELNPQFDGRVTRKIADGKVTELGFSTVAVRDISPVTALRSLQRLSLAPVGGTNVSGQVADLSPLRGMWLAALWCQNNPVSDLRPLRGQPLSVLSCGSTQVTDLAPLRGMPLQVLSCDHTDVSDLGALAGMQLQTLWCHKTKVTDLAVLTNMPLRELRCDYLAARDGELLRNIPTLQRINGETTTMFWLREVGAKSATPRAVSKGAPRVGRVSQTRMPAATSGLSGKQMLQKFIARMKEANPGFSGNVQPVFEGEKLVELAFTTEAVTDLSPVRDVLGLARLRCTAGATGLVTRLSPLSGLPLKTLVASGNGIKDVTALQTTALTELALDNNPVSDLRGLEGLRLTTLTLTYAPVTDLTPLAGMPLATLHAGGTKIRDLTPLKRMPLTTLDIGLTEVSDLTPLRGMKLATLIIEGSKVSDITPLRGMPLSVLSLAKTAVSNLGPLKGAPMSVLNLNNTRISDLTPIRGCPIASLSMESTQVTSLTLLSEMTLTVLHCGFNRISELLPLRDKALTSLRVNDTDIEDLAPLRRMPLTELWIQNTKVTDLSPLRTMPLQVLKADIVAERDAAILRDIKTLTTINDLPVAEFWKKQAADK
;
A
#
# COMPACT_ATOMS: atom_id res chain seq x y z
N MET A 1 47.34 27.84 -22.75
CA MET A 1 47.04 26.48 -23.23
C MET A 1 46.72 25.61 -22.04
N PRO A 2 45.63 24.83 -22.04
CA PRO A 2 45.43 23.72 -21.11
C PRO A 2 45.13 22.42 -21.89
N GLY A 3 46.08 21.48 -21.93
CA GLY A 3 45.92 20.22 -22.68
C GLY A 3 46.92 19.11 -22.32
N ASN A 4 47.68 19.29 -21.23
CA ASN A 4 48.76 18.40 -20.79
C ASN A 4 48.70 18.10 -19.27
N GLU A 5 47.61 18.47 -18.60
CA GLU A 5 47.39 18.09 -17.20
C GLU A 5 46.90 16.64 -17.15
N ILE A 6 47.47 15.82 -16.28
CA ILE A 6 47.13 14.39 -16.17
C ILE A 6 46.57 14.12 -14.77
N ILE A 7 45.32 13.69 -14.70
CA ILE A 7 44.64 13.30 -13.46
C ILE A 7 44.37 11.81 -13.50
N ALA A 8 44.89 11.05 -12.54
CA ALA A 8 44.70 9.59 -12.44
C ALA A 8 45.00 8.77 -13.72
N GLY A 9 45.94 9.23 -14.55
CA GLY A 9 46.29 8.57 -15.83
C GLY A 9 45.41 8.96 -17.03
N PHE A 10 44.55 9.98 -16.87
CA PHE A 10 43.75 10.57 -17.95
C PHE A 10 44.29 11.96 -18.30
N GLU A 11 44.59 12.20 -19.58
CA GLU A 11 45.04 13.49 -20.12
C GLU A 11 43.83 14.43 -20.25
N ILE A 12 43.82 15.54 -19.52
CA ILE A 12 42.72 16.52 -19.55
C ILE A 12 42.78 17.33 -20.86
N VAL A 13 41.73 17.21 -21.67
CA VAL A 13 41.59 17.91 -22.96
C VAL A 13 40.85 19.24 -22.78
N GLU A 14 39.73 19.25 -22.06
CA GLU A 14 38.98 20.46 -21.73
C GLU A 14 38.06 20.26 -20.51
N LYS A 15 37.65 21.35 -19.88
CA LYS A 15 36.63 21.38 -18.83
C LYS A 15 35.24 21.46 -19.47
N VAL A 16 34.39 20.49 -19.16
CA VAL A 16 33.03 20.35 -19.73
C VAL A 16 31.98 21.02 -18.84
N GLY A 17 32.13 20.96 -17.52
CA GLY A 17 31.20 21.58 -16.58
C GLY A 17 31.70 21.55 -15.13
N GLN A 18 31.02 22.29 -14.25
CA GLN A 18 31.30 22.30 -12.80
C GLN A 18 29.99 22.45 -12.03
N GLY A 19 29.78 21.58 -11.04
CA GLY A 19 28.65 21.62 -10.12
C GLY A 19 29.11 21.61 -8.67
N GLY A 20 28.16 21.65 -7.72
CA GLY A 20 28.46 21.75 -6.29
C GLY A 20 29.28 20.59 -5.71
N VAL A 21 29.24 19.41 -6.33
CA VAL A 21 29.96 18.20 -5.86
C VAL A 21 31.33 18.04 -6.55
N GLY A 22 31.55 18.65 -7.72
CA GLY A 22 32.77 18.39 -8.50
C GLY A 22 32.83 19.05 -9.88
N THR A 23 33.93 18.81 -10.59
CA THR A 23 34.19 19.30 -11.95
C THR A 23 34.24 18.13 -12.93
N VAL A 24 33.64 18.29 -14.12
CA VAL A 24 33.68 17.29 -15.19
C VAL A 24 34.59 17.79 -16.31
N TYR A 25 35.52 16.94 -16.73
CA TYR A 25 36.45 17.18 -17.84
C TYR A 25 36.22 16.18 -18.97
N ARG A 26 36.46 16.59 -20.22
CA ARG A 26 36.75 15.64 -21.30
C ARG A 26 38.23 15.29 -21.20
N ALA A 27 38.53 14.01 -21.10
CA ALA A 27 39.90 13.52 -20.98
C ALA A 27 40.15 12.36 -21.96
N ARG A 28 41.41 12.14 -22.33
CA ARG A 28 41.86 10.97 -23.09
C ARG A 28 42.47 9.97 -22.13
N GLN A 29 42.16 8.68 -22.31
CA GLN A 29 42.83 7.58 -21.62
C GLN A 29 43.86 6.97 -22.57
N PRO A 30 45.16 7.30 -22.48
CA PRO A 30 46.12 7.03 -23.56
C PRO A 30 46.31 5.54 -23.82
N MET A 31 46.32 4.73 -22.75
CA MET A 31 46.49 3.26 -22.82
C MET A 31 45.39 2.51 -23.59
N LEU A 32 44.24 3.15 -23.85
CA LEU A 32 43.11 2.57 -24.60
C LEU A 32 42.67 3.45 -25.79
N ASP A 33 43.44 4.51 -26.10
CA ASP A 33 43.10 5.62 -26.99
C ASP A 33 41.61 6.04 -26.97
N ARG A 34 41.08 6.25 -25.76
CA ARG A 34 39.64 6.48 -25.53
C ARG A 34 39.35 7.82 -24.89
N THR A 35 38.42 8.58 -25.48
CA THR A 35 37.81 9.76 -24.85
C THR A 35 36.86 9.34 -23.71
N VAL A 36 36.98 9.98 -22.56
CA VAL A 36 36.13 9.75 -21.37
C VAL A 36 35.67 11.07 -20.75
N ALA A 37 34.56 11.03 -20.03
CA ALA A 37 34.18 12.07 -19.09
C ALA A 37 34.80 11.74 -17.73
N LEU A 38 35.61 12.65 -17.18
CA LEU A 38 36.26 12.49 -15.88
C LEU A 38 35.61 13.45 -14.88
N LYS A 39 34.79 12.91 -13.97
CA LYS A 39 34.14 13.66 -12.87
C LYS A 39 35.05 13.61 -11.64
N VAL A 40 35.64 14.75 -11.30
CA VAL A 40 36.57 14.93 -10.19
C VAL A 40 35.85 15.59 -9.01
N LEU A 41 35.93 14.99 -7.81
CA LEU A 41 35.31 15.52 -6.60
C LEU A 41 35.92 16.89 -6.22
N ALA A 42 35.10 17.81 -5.73
CA ALA A 42 35.58 19.12 -5.30
C ALA A 42 36.53 18.99 -4.07
N PRO A 43 37.69 19.67 -4.03
CA PRO A 43 38.66 19.50 -2.94
C PRO A 43 38.12 19.75 -1.53
N HIS A 44 37.13 20.63 -1.37
CA HIS A 44 36.49 20.91 -0.08
C HIS A 44 35.56 19.77 0.42
N LEU A 45 35.20 18.81 -0.44
CA LEU A 45 34.45 17.59 -0.08
C LEU A 45 35.35 16.36 0.05
N ALA A 46 36.58 16.41 -0.48
CA ALA A 46 37.54 15.29 -0.41
C ALA A 46 38.08 15.03 1.00
N GLY A 47 37.98 16.00 1.91
CA GLY A 47 38.31 15.83 3.33
C GLY A 47 37.17 15.26 4.18
N ASP A 48 35.95 15.13 3.63
CA ASP A 48 34.79 14.62 4.36
C ASP A 48 34.58 13.14 4.07
N ALA A 49 34.81 12.31 5.09
CA ALA A 49 34.73 10.85 4.98
C ALA A 49 33.31 10.35 4.60
N GLU A 50 32.25 11.08 4.95
CA GLU A 50 30.88 10.69 4.63
C GLU A 50 30.57 10.98 3.15
N TYR A 51 30.93 12.16 2.64
CA TYR A 51 30.81 12.49 1.21
C TYR A 51 31.68 11.58 0.35
N VAL A 52 32.90 11.26 0.77
CA VAL A 52 33.80 10.34 0.06
C VAL A 52 33.26 8.91 0.05
N ALA A 53 32.75 8.40 1.18
CA ALA A 53 32.11 7.08 1.25
C ALA A 53 30.84 7.01 0.40
N ARG A 54 30.04 8.08 0.38
CA ARG A 54 28.83 8.24 -0.43
C ARG A 54 29.16 8.22 -1.94
N PHE A 55 30.11 9.05 -2.38
CA PHE A 55 30.60 9.11 -3.76
C PHE A 55 31.16 7.76 -4.25
N LYS A 56 31.96 7.07 -3.42
CA LYS A 56 32.48 5.72 -3.73
C LYS A 56 31.34 4.67 -3.81
N ARG A 57 30.32 4.75 -2.94
CA ARG A 57 29.17 3.83 -2.93
C ARG A 57 28.26 4.00 -4.15
N GLU A 58 27.91 5.24 -4.50
CA GLU A 58 27.05 5.57 -5.66
C GLU A 58 27.73 5.13 -6.97
N ALA A 59 29.03 5.42 -7.13
CA ALA A 59 29.81 4.93 -8.27
C ALA A 59 29.86 3.39 -8.36
N THR A 60 29.96 2.69 -7.23
CA THR A 60 29.99 1.21 -7.16
C THR A 60 28.64 0.58 -7.51
N ALA A 61 27.52 1.25 -7.21
CA ALA A 61 26.18 0.80 -7.58
C ALA A 61 25.93 1.00 -9.09
N ALA A 62 26.25 2.18 -9.62
CA ALA A 62 26.06 2.47 -11.04
C ALA A 62 27.02 1.68 -11.95
N ALA A 63 28.23 1.33 -11.50
CA ALA A 63 29.17 0.50 -12.26
C ALA A 63 28.72 -0.97 -12.46
N GLN A 64 27.66 -1.43 -11.79
CA GLN A 64 27.06 -2.75 -12.02
C GLN A 64 26.05 -2.76 -13.18
N LEU A 65 25.72 -1.59 -13.75
CA LEU A 65 24.73 -1.45 -14.81
C LEU A 65 25.42 -1.34 -16.18
N ASN A 66 25.03 -2.21 -17.11
CA ASN A 66 25.49 -2.19 -18.50
C ASN A 66 24.26 -2.23 -19.43
N HIS A 67 23.85 -1.05 -19.89
CA HIS A 67 22.65 -0.84 -20.70
C HIS A 67 22.87 0.35 -21.64
N GLU A 68 22.42 0.25 -22.89
CA GLU A 68 22.70 1.22 -23.96
C GLU A 68 22.26 2.65 -23.58
N GLY A 69 21.05 2.78 -23.02
CA GLY A 69 20.48 4.05 -22.56
C GLY A 69 21.02 4.57 -21.22
N VAL A 70 22.10 4.01 -20.68
CA VAL A 70 22.75 4.44 -19.42
C VAL A 70 24.19 4.87 -19.71
N VAL A 71 24.64 5.98 -19.11
CA VAL A 71 26.05 6.41 -19.19
C VAL A 71 26.92 5.41 -18.42
N THR A 72 27.80 4.71 -19.14
CA THR A 72 28.62 3.63 -18.55
C THR A 72 29.76 4.19 -17.68
N ILE A 73 29.89 3.72 -16.44
CA ILE A 73 31.08 3.98 -15.60
C ILE A 73 32.19 2.99 -15.98
N TYR A 74 33.39 3.49 -16.27
CA TYR A 74 34.55 2.66 -16.63
C TYR A 74 35.50 2.42 -15.46
N SER A 75 35.64 3.39 -14.54
CA SER A 75 36.39 3.23 -13.30
C SER A 75 36.02 4.33 -12.31
N ALA A 76 36.17 4.07 -11.02
CA ALA A 76 36.14 5.07 -9.97
C ALA A 76 37.31 4.82 -9.02
N GLY A 77 37.86 5.87 -8.42
CA GLY A 77 39.06 5.73 -7.61
C GLY A 77 39.55 7.01 -6.98
N GLU A 78 40.83 6.99 -6.64
CA GLU A 78 41.52 8.03 -5.90
C GLU A 78 42.98 8.09 -6.37
N CYS A 79 43.49 9.29 -6.62
CA CYS A 79 44.88 9.51 -6.99
C CYS A 79 45.35 10.80 -6.33
N ASN A 80 46.42 10.74 -5.52
CA ASN A 80 46.98 11.90 -4.82
C ASN A 80 45.93 12.73 -4.04
N GLY A 81 45.05 12.06 -3.29
CA GLY A 81 43.95 12.69 -2.54
C GLY A 81 42.78 13.21 -3.41
N THR A 82 42.85 13.04 -4.73
CA THR A 82 41.81 13.45 -5.68
C THR A 82 40.93 12.26 -6.03
N HIS A 83 39.67 12.27 -5.60
CA HIS A 83 38.69 11.26 -5.98
C HIS A 83 38.10 11.54 -7.37
N TYR A 84 37.93 10.49 -8.17
CA TYR A 84 37.44 10.60 -9.54
C TYR A 84 36.51 9.45 -9.94
N ILE A 85 35.64 9.72 -10.91
CA ILE A 85 34.90 8.71 -11.67
C ILE A 85 35.17 8.99 -13.15
N ALA A 86 35.69 8.00 -13.88
CA ALA A 86 35.82 8.02 -15.33
C ALA A 86 34.65 7.23 -15.96
N MET A 87 33.89 7.91 -16.81
CA MET A 87 32.68 7.39 -17.45
C MET A 87 32.66 7.68 -18.97
N GLU A 88 31.69 7.11 -19.65
CA GLU A 88 31.41 7.34 -21.07
C GLU A 88 31.26 8.85 -21.38
N TYR A 89 32.02 9.34 -22.38
CA TYR A 89 31.83 10.68 -22.92
C TYR A 89 30.77 10.63 -24.02
N VAL A 90 29.57 11.14 -23.73
CA VAL A 90 28.49 11.20 -24.73
C VAL A 90 28.70 12.39 -25.65
N GLU A 91 29.10 12.13 -26.89
CA GLU A 91 29.23 13.14 -27.94
C GLU A 91 27.84 13.62 -28.37
N GLY A 92 27.44 14.83 -27.98
CA GLY A 92 26.08 15.33 -28.22
C GLY A 92 25.74 16.62 -27.49
N GLU A 93 24.46 16.82 -27.17
CA GLU A 93 23.95 17.90 -26.33
C GLU A 93 23.05 17.35 -25.21
N THR A 94 22.87 18.12 -24.12
CA THR A 94 21.85 17.83 -23.11
C THR A 94 20.45 18.15 -23.63
N LEU A 95 19.43 17.50 -23.09
CA LEU A 95 18.03 17.84 -23.36
C LEU A 95 17.72 19.28 -22.92
N GLU A 96 18.35 19.78 -21.86
CA GLU A 96 18.32 21.20 -21.47
C GLU A 96 18.76 22.13 -22.62
N ARG A 97 19.95 21.91 -23.21
CA ARG A 97 20.44 22.72 -24.35
C ARG A 97 19.55 22.60 -25.59
N ARG A 98 18.97 21.41 -25.84
CA ARG A 98 17.98 21.22 -26.92
C ARG A 98 16.75 22.09 -26.69
N LEU A 99 16.18 22.09 -25.48
CA LEU A 99 15.02 22.92 -25.13
C LEU A 99 15.37 24.41 -25.17
N GLY A 100 16.55 24.82 -24.68
CA GLY A 100 17.01 26.21 -24.77
C GLY A 100 17.15 26.75 -26.21
N ARG A 101 17.37 25.87 -27.21
CA ARG A 101 17.43 26.24 -28.63
C ARG A 101 16.08 26.21 -29.36
N HIS A 102 15.15 25.34 -28.95
CA HIS A 102 13.88 25.11 -29.67
C HIS A 102 12.62 25.55 -28.91
N GLY A 103 12.74 25.93 -27.64
CA GLY A 103 11.65 26.24 -26.72
C GLY A 103 10.91 25.00 -26.22
N ARG A 104 10.49 24.12 -27.14
CA ARG A 104 9.83 22.83 -26.85
C ARG A 104 10.12 21.81 -27.97
N LEU A 105 9.76 20.55 -27.74
CA LEU A 105 9.77 19.48 -28.73
C LEU A 105 8.35 19.17 -29.23
N GLU A 106 8.26 18.47 -30.36
CA GLU A 106 6.99 17.91 -30.82
C GLU A 106 6.56 16.72 -29.93
N PRO A 107 5.25 16.50 -29.70
CA PRO A 107 4.76 15.43 -28.81
C PRO A 107 5.26 14.02 -29.16
N THR A 108 5.51 13.73 -30.44
CA THR A 108 6.09 12.46 -30.91
C THR A 108 7.52 12.27 -30.39
N GLU A 109 8.40 13.25 -30.59
CA GLU A 109 9.81 13.23 -30.17
C GLU A 109 9.91 13.14 -28.64
N ALA A 110 9.12 13.94 -27.91
CA ALA A 110 9.12 13.95 -26.45
C ALA A 110 8.68 12.60 -25.83
N VAL A 111 7.65 11.95 -26.39
CA VAL A 111 7.20 10.64 -25.90
C VAL A 111 8.20 9.53 -26.27
N ALA A 112 8.80 9.58 -27.46
CA ALA A 112 9.85 8.63 -27.86
C ALA A 112 11.05 8.66 -26.89
N ILE A 113 11.52 9.86 -26.51
CA ILE A 113 12.57 10.05 -25.50
C ILE A 113 12.17 9.41 -24.16
N CYS A 114 10.93 9.62 -23.70
CA CYS A 114 10.44 9.02 -22.46
C CYS A 114 10.34 7.50 -22.48
N VAL A 115 10.10 6.85 -23.63
CA VAL A 115 10.14 5.38 -23.75
C VAL A 115 11.55 4.86 -23.41
N TYR A 116 12.59 5.40 -24.07
CA TYR A 116 13.98 4.99 -23.82
C TYR A 116 14.41 5.19 -22.36
N LEU A 117 14.00 6.31 -21.75
CA LEU A 117 14.31 6.60 -20.34
C LEU A 117 13.61 5.63 -19.38
N ALA A 118 12.33 5.30 -19.62
CA ALA A 118 11.61 4.33 -18.79
C ALA A 118 12.17 2.89 -18.94
N GLU A 119 12.71 2.51 -20.11
CA GLU A 119 13.39 1.23 -20.29
C GLU A 119 14.71 1.16 -19.49
N ALA A 120 15.52 2.22 -19.53
CA ALA A 120 16.76 2.33 -18.76
C ALA A 120 16.51 2.32 -17.24
N LEU A 121 15.48 3.03 -16.77
CA LEU A 121 15.10 3.06 -15.36
C LEU A 121 14.58 1.71 -14.86
N ARG A 122 13.79 0.99 -15.67
CA ARG A 122 13.37 -0.38 -15.37
C ARG A 122 14.56 -1.32 -15.21
N TYR A 123 15.53 -1.25 -16.13
CA TYR A 123 16.76 -2.05 -16.04
C TYR A 123 17.52 -1.78 -14.73
N ALA A 124 17.71 -0.51 -14.35
CA ALA A 124 18.39 -0.14 -13.11
C ALA A 124 17.65 -0.67 -11.86
N TRP A 125 16.32 -0.59 -11.86
CA TRP A 125 15.47 -1.08 -10.78
C TRP A 125 15.47 -2.61 -10.68
N ASP A 126 15.44 -3.35 -11.80
CA ASP A 126 15.41 -4.82 -11.78
C ASP A 126 16.78 -5.48 -11.57
N LYS A 127 17.88 -4.79 -11.91
CA LYS A 127 19.24 -5.28 -11.64
C LYS A 127 19.76 -4.93 -10.26
N ALA A 128 19.45 -3.73 -9.75
CA ALA A 128 20.07 -3.20 -8.53
C ALA A 128 19.09 -2.57 -7.53
N ARG A 129 17.77 -2.55 -7.81
CA ARG A 129 16.75 -1.79 -7.05
C ARG A 129 17.14 -0.32 -6.84
N LEU A 130 17.84 0.24 -7.83
CA LEU A 130 18.35 1.60 -7.83
C LEU A 130 17.24 2.58 -8.26
N VAL A 131 17.10 3.67 -7.52
CA VAL A 131 16.21 4.82 -7.81
C VAL A 131 17.11 6.01 -8.14
N HIS A 132 16.85 6.72 -9.24
CA HIS A 132 17.72 7.79 -9.75
C HIS A 132 17.65 9.06 -8.90
N ARG A 133 16.43 9.47 -8.52
CA ARG A 133 16.12 10.60 -7.62
C ARG A 133 16.43 12.01 -8.17
N ASP A 134 17.03 12.14 -9.35
CA ASP A 134 17.38 13.43 -9.99
C ASP A 134 17.15 13.41 -11.52
N ILE A 135 15.96 12.96 -11.96
CA ILE A 135 15.60 12.94 -13.40
C ILE A 135 15.16 14.35 -13.84
N LYS A 136 15.92 14.95 -14.74
CA LYS A 136 15.72 16.29 -15.31
C LYS A 136 16.46 16.45 -16.65
N PRO A 137 16.14 17.48 -17.47
CA PRO A 137 16.78 17.71 -18.77
C PRO A 137 18.31 17.86 -18.78
N ASP A 138 18.93 18.29 -17.67
CA ASP A 138 20.39 18.39 -17.54
C ASP A 138 21.09 17.01 -17.57
N ASN A 139 20.43 15.99 -17.01
CA ASN A 139 20.99 14.65 -16.81
C ASN A 139 20.67 13.69 -17.98
N ILE A 140 20.02 14.19 -19.04
CA ILE A 140 19.59 13.43 -20.22
C ILE A 140 20.38 13.92 -21.43
N PHE A 141 21.11 13.01 -22.07
CA PHE A 141 22.00 13.29 -23.19
C PHE A 141 21.41 12.77 -24.51
N LEU A 142 21.49 13.61 -25.55
CA LEU A 142 21.11 13.31 -26.92
C LEU A 142 22.40 13.19 -27.76
N SER A 143 22.79 11.96 -28.06
CA SER A 143 23.99 11.62 -28.84
C SER A 143 23.89 12.10 -30.28
N THR A 144 25.02 12.47 -30.90
CA THR A 144 25.11 12.77 -32.35
C THR A 144 24.70 11.59 -33.23
N LYS A 145 24.70 10.36 -32.68
CA LYS A 145 24.23 9.13 -33.34
C LYS A 145 22.72 8.91 -33.22
N GLY A 146 21.99 9.73 -32.46
CA GLY A 146 20.56 9.58 -32.17
C GLY A 146 20.22 8.77 -30.91
N GLU A 147 21.23 8.33 -30.15
CA GLU A 147 21.05 7.59 -28.89
C GLU A 147 20.56 8.53 -27.76
N VAL A 148 19.66 8.05 -26.90
CA VAL A 148 19.24 8.74 -25.67
C VAL A 148 19.93 8.07 -24.48
N LYS A 149 20.71 8.82 -23.69
CA LYS A 149 21.47 8.30 -22.55
C LYS A 149 21.15 9.05 -21.25
N LEU A 150 20.91 8.31 -20.18
CA LEU A 150 20.66 8.81 -18.83
C LEU A 150 21.96 8.80 -18.02
N GLY A 151 22.38 9.98 -17.54
CA GLY A 151 23.58 10.19 -16.74
C GLY A 151 23.30 10.49 -15.27
N ASP A 152 24.38 10.62 -14.49
CA ASP A 152 24.37 11.01 -13.07
C ASP A 152 23.45 10.20 -12.14
N LEU A 153 23.26 8.90 -12.45
CA LEU A 153 22.51 7.92 -11.64
C LEU A 153 22.83 8.03 -10.13
N GLY A 154 21.91 8.61 -9.35
CA GLY A 154 22.02 8.70 -7.90
C GLY A 154 23.13 9.59 -7.34
N LEU A 155 23.97 10.22 -8.18
CA LEU A 155 25.14 11.03 -7.75
C LEU A 155 24.76 12.41 -7.13
N ALA A 156 23.50 12.57 -6.70
CA ALA A 156 22.92 13.80 -6.21
C ALA A 156 21.89 13.57 -5.08
N ARG A 157 22.41 13.47 -3.85
CA ARG A 157 21.74 13.81 -2.56
C ARG A 157 20.60 12.90 -2.08
N CYS A 158 20.93 12.05 -1.09
CA CYS A 158 20.00 11.79 0.01
C CYS A 158 19.89 13.03 0.93
N VAL A 159 18.65 13.43 1.27
CA VAL A 159 18.38 14.38 2.36
C VAL A 159 18.41 13.60 3.69
N GLY A 160 19.48 13.79 4.46
CA GLY A 160 19.73 13.06 5.69
C GLY A 160 21.20 13.12 6.07
N GLY A 161 21.49 13.90 7.10
CA GLY A 161 22.82 14.13 7.69
C GLY A 161 22.70 15.28 8.68
N ASP A 162 22.90 15.01 9.96
CA ASP A 162 22.58 15.94 11.05
C ASP A 162 23.53 17.15 11.02
N SER A 163 23.04 18.27 10.50
CA SER A 163 23.82 19.48 10.27
C SER A 163 22.94 20.73 10.37
N THR A 164 22.90 21.32 11.57
CA THR A 164 22.17 22.56 11.91
C THR A 164 22.74 23.84 11.25
N HIS A 165 23.59 23.71 10.22
CA HIS A 165 24.41 24.79 9.66
C HIS A 165 24.46 24.83 8.12
N VAL A 166 23.29 24.75 7.44
CA VAL A 166 23.20 25.10 6.00
C VAL A 166 22.06 26.09 5.70
N THR A 167 22.15 27.29 6.29
CA THR A 167 21.51 28.49 5.73
C THR A 167 22.52 29.64 5.68
N GLN A 168 22.79 30.14 4.46
CA GLN A 168 23.08 31.57 4.11
C GLN A 168 23.71 31.75 2.71
N HIS A 169 24.30 30.74 2.08
CA HIS A 169 24.98 30.88 0.77
C HIS A 169 24.49 29.95 -0.35
N GLY A 170 23.18 30.00 -0.65
CA GLY A 170 22.58 29.88 -1.99
C GLY A 170 22.89 28.69 -2.91
N THR A 171 23.63 27.68 -2.45
CA THR A 171 24.27 26.68 -3.32
C THR A 171 23.88 25.27 -2.87
N ALA A 172 23.64 24.38 -3.82
CA ALA A 172 23.13 23.02 -3.57
C ALA A 172 21.82 23.00 -2.76
N TRP A 173 20.74 23.47 -3.39
CA TRP A 173 19.48 22.71 -3.40
C TRP A 173 19.32 22.14 -4.82
N GLY A 174 18.77 20.94 -4.97
CA GLY A 174 18.49 20.37 -6.29
C GLY A 174 17.33 21.14 -6.96
N THR A 175 17.29 21.17 -8.29
CA THR A 175 16.30 21.94 -9.07
C THR A 175 14.87 21.51 -8.67
N PRO A 176 14.11 22.32 -7.90
CA PRO A 176 12.88 21.86 -7.24
C PRO A 176 11.75 21.56 -8.23
N HIS A 177 11.85 22.10 -9.45
CA HIS A 177 10.85 21.98 -10.52
C HIS A 177 10.61 20.54 -11.04
N TYR A 178 11.49 19.58 -10.73
CA TYR A 178 11.36 18.17 -11.10
C TYR A 178 11.18 17.23 -9.90
N MET A 179 11.37 17.73 -8.67
CA MET A 179 11.37 16.93 -7.45
C MET A 179 9.97 16.36 -7.15
N SER A 180 9.90 15.08 -6.77
CA SER A 180 8.61 14.45 -6.44
C SER A 180 8.04 14.95 -5.09
N PRO A 181 6.72 14.81 -4.85
CA PRO A 181 6.09 15.28 -3.62
C PRO A 181 6.72 14.68 -2.35
N GLU A 182 7.02 13.39 -2.36
CA GLU A 182 7.68 12.69 -1.26
C GLU A 182 9.13 13.14 -1.04
N GLN A 183 9.88 13.41 -2.11
CA GLN A 183 11.21 14.02 -2.00
C GLN A 183 11.14 15.43 -1.40
N ALA A 184 10.15 16.24 -1.81
CA ALA A 184 9.93 17.60 -1.30
C ALA A 184 9.46 17.62 0.17
N ARG A 185 8.88 16.52 0.68
CA ARG A 185 8.59 16.33 2.11
C ARG A 185 9.77 15.74 2.91
N GLY A 186 10.84 15.30 2.25
CA GLY A 186 11.99 14.65 2.91
C GLY A 186 11.74 13.20 3.33
N GLU A 187 10.79 12.51 2.70
CA GLU A 187 10.51 11.09 2.92
C GLU A 187 11.75 10.24 2.55
N ARG A 188 12.10 9.23 3.37
CA ARG A 188 13.35 8.47 3.22
C ARG A 188 13.19 7.20 2.38
N ASP A 189 11.98 6.65 2.34
CA ASP A 189 11.56 5.44 1.61
C ASP A 189 11.20 5.74 0.14
N LEU A 190 12.08 6.47 -0.56
CA LEU A 190 11.92 6.81 -1.97
C LEU A 190 12.08 5.57 -2.85
N ASP A 191 10.99 5.18 -3.52
CA ASP A 191 10.90 4.08 -4.47
C ASP A 191 10.79 4.55 -5.94
N LEU A 192 10.68 3.61 -6.88
CA LEU A 192 10.59 3.84 -8.34
C LEU A 192 9.53 4.87 -8.76
N ARG A 193 8.46 5.05 -7.97
CA ARG A 193 7.35 5.95 -8.29
C ARG A 193 7.75 7.41 -8.15
N SER A 194 8.83 7.70 -7.44
CA SER A 194 9.48 9.02 -7.37
C SER A 194 10.11 9.38 -8.71
N ASP A 195 10.85 8.44 -9.31
CA ASP A 195 11.45 8.61 -10.63
C ASP A 195 10.39 8.78 -11.73
N ILE A 196 9.27 8.05 -11.64
CA ILE A 196 8.11 8.19 -12.54
C ILE A 196 7.51 9.61 -12.48
N TYR A 197 7.43 10.22 -11.30
CA TYR A 197 6.97 11.60 -11.14
C TYR A 197 7.94 12.60 -11.80
N SER A 198 9.24 12.46 -11.52
CA SER A 198 10.30 13.32 -12.06
C SER A 198 10.42 13.24 -13.59
N LEU A 199 10.21 12.04 -14.15
CA LEU A 199 10.07 11.82 -15.60
C LEU A 199 8.79 12.48 -16.15
N GLY A 200 7.70 12.52 -15.37
CA GLY A 200 6.46 13.25 -15.71
C GLY A 200 6.67 14.76 -15.76
N CYS A 201 7.38 15.35 -14.79
CA CYS A 201 7.79 16.76 -14.81
C CYS A 201 8.68 17.07 -16.03
N THR A 202 9.57 16.14 -16.38
CA THR A 202 10.44 16.25 -17.57
C THR A 202 9.65 16.19 -18.87
N LEU A 203 8.68 15.27 -19.01
CA LEU A 203 7.81 15.17 -20.19
C LEU A 203 6.91 16.41 -20.36
N TYR A 204 6.38 16.94 -19.26
CA TYR A 204 5.63 18.21 -19.29
C TYR A 204 6.53 19.34 -19.80
N CYS A 205 7.74 19.45 -19.26
CA CYS A 205 8.73 20.46 -19.64
C CYS A 205 9.08 20.39 -21.14
N MET A 206 9.31 19.18 -21.69
CA MET A 206 9.60 18.99 -23.11
C MET A 206 8.49 19.50 -24.04
N VAL A 207 7.22 19.38 -23.65
CA VAL A 207 6.06 19.63 -24.52
C VAL A 207 5.45 21.01 -24.30
N ALA A 208 5.45 21.51 -23.07
CA ALA A 208 4.97 22.85 -22.73
C ALA A 208 6.03 23.94 -22.97
N GLY A 209 7.33 23.60 -22.90
CA GLY A 209 8.44 24.56 -22.91
C GLY A 209 8.66 25.29 -21.57
N GLN A 210 7.95 24.87 -20.52
CA GLN A 210 8.03 25.38 -19.15
C GLN A 210 7.74 24.24 -18.16
N THR A 211 8.18 24.37 -16.92
CA THR A 211 7.94 23.36 -15.87
C THR A 211 6.48 23.37 -15.40
N PRO A 212 5.99 22.29 -14.76
CA PRO A 212 4.61 22.25 -14.26
C PRO A 212 4.35 23.30 -13.17
N TYR A 213 5.35 23.50 -12.30
CA TYR A 213 5.32 24.48 -11.22
C TYR A 213 6.51 25.43 -11.33
N ASP A 214 6.29 26.65 -10.87
CA ASP A 214 7.21 27.78 -10.85
C ASP A 214 6.88 28.67 -9.64
N GLY A 215 7.82 29.46 -9.15
CA GLY A 215 7.69 30.26 -7.93
C GLY A 215 8.88 31.19 -7.69
N ALA A 216 8.67 32.24 -6.90
CA ALA A 216 9.68 33.27 -6.63
C ALA A 216 10.90 32.75 -5.84
N ASP A 217 10.78 31.58 -5.21
CA ASP A 217 11.80 30.93 -4.40
C ASP A 217 11.64 29.40 -4.38
N VAL A 218 12.69 28.71 -3.92
CA VAL A 218 12.77 27.23 -3.89
C VAL A 218 11.69 26.59 -3.01
N PHE A 219 11.35 27.21 -1.88
CA PHE A 219 10.34 26.69 -0.96
C PHE A 219 8.92 26.84 -1.54
N SER A 220 8.65 27.95 -2.23
CA SER A 220 7.42 28.15 -3.01
C SER A 220 7.22 27.04 -4.05
N VAL A 221 8.26 26.69 -4.81
CA VAL A 221 8.18 25.60 -5.79
C VAL A 221 7.96 24.25 -5.11
N MET A 222 8.69 23.92 -4.05
CA MET A 222 8.50 22.66 -3.31
C MET A 222 7.10 22.56 -2.68
N ASN A 223 6.57 23.64 -2.12
CA ASN A 223 5.21 23.67 -1.60
C ASN A 223 4.16 23.36 -2.69
N LYS A 224 4.38 23.82 -3.93
CA LYS A 224 3.53 23.48 -5.09
C LYS A 224 3.72 22.03 -5.56
N GLN A 225 4.94 21.49 -5.50
CA GLN A 225 5.16 20.05 -5.71
C GLN A 225 4.38 19.21 -4.68
N VAL A 226 4.23 19.68 -3.44
CA VAL A 226 3.49 18.96 -2.40
C VAL A 226 1.97 19.15 -2.49
N ASN A 227 1.47 20.38 -2.71
CA ASN A 227 0.08 20.75 -2.46
C ASN A 227 -0.74 21.19 -3.69
N ASP A 228 -0.16 21.82 -4.71
CA ASP A 228 -0.91 22.35 -5.86
C ASP A 228 -1.31 21.20 -6.81
N PRO A 229 -2.56 21.15 -7.34
CA PRO A 229 -2.98 20.09 -8.26
C PRO A 229 -2.13 20.07 -9.55
N PRO A 230 -2.10 18.93 -10.29
CA PRO A 230 -1.42 18.86 -11.58
C PRO A 230 -1.92 19.95 -12.55
N PRO A 231 -1.03 20.74 -13.19
CA PRO A 231 -1.46 21.81 -14.08
C PRO A 231 -2.06 21.25 -15.37
N ASP A 232 -3.26 21.70 -15.70
CA ASP A 232 -3.91 21.38 -16.98
C ASP A 232 -3.09 21.94 -18.16
N ILE A 233 -2.34 21.06 -18.83
CA ILE A 233 -1.49 21.40 -19.96
C ILE A 233 -2.27 22.01 -21.13
N LEU A 234 -3.59 21.78 -21.25
CA LEU A 234 -4.42 22.40 -22.29
C LEU A 234 -4.57 23.92 -22.12
N LYS A 235 -4.22 24.48 -20.95
CA LYS A 235 -4.15 25.93 -20.74
C LYS A 235 -2.87 26.56 -21.31
N VAL A 236 -1.80 25.78 -21.47
CA VAL A 236 -0.49 26.22 -22.00
C VAL A 236 -0.36 25.82 -23.48
N LEU A 237 -0.79 24.60 -23.82
CA LEU A 237 -0.81 24.06 -25.17
C LEU A 237 -2.21 23.48 -25.48
N PRO A 238 -3.18 24.32 -25.92
CA PRO A 238 -4.54 23.87 -26.26
C PRO A 238 -4.61 22.81 -27.37
N THR A 239 -3.54 22.66 -28.15
CA THR A 239 -3.37 21.64 -29.20
C THR A 239 -2.73 20.34 -28.70
N CYS A 240 -2.46 20.19 -27.40
CA CYS A 240 -1.83 19.00 -26.84
C CYS A 240 -2.67 17.74 -27.13
N PRO A 241 -2.08 16.67 -27.70
CA PRO A 241 -2.80 15.43 -27.98
C PRO A 241 -3.42 14.82 -26.72
N LYS A 242 -4.73 14.51 -26.77
CA LYS A 242 -5.48 13.96 -25.62
C LYS A 242 -4.85 12.72 -24.93
N PRO A 243 -4.22 11.76 -25.64
CA PRO A 243 -3.57 10.62 -24.99
C PRO A 243 -2.42 11.04 -24.06
N LEU A 244 -1.62 12.02 -24.49
CA LEU A 244 -0.51 12.59 -23.72
C LEU A 244 -0.98 13.37 -22.48
N VAL A 245 -2.14 14.04 -22.56
CA VAL A 245 -2.75 14.72 -21.39
C VAL A 245 -3.09 13.71 -20.29
N GLY A 246 -3.65 12.54 -20.65
CA GLY A 246 -3.99 11.48 -19.68
C GLY A 246 -2.75 10.84 -19.04
N LEU A 247 -1.72 10.56 -19.85
CA LEU A 247 -0.43 10.07 -19.39
C LEU A 247 0.22 11.04 -18.39
N LEU A 248 0.34 12.32 -18.75
CA LEU A 248 0.92 13.35 -17.88
C LEU A 248 0.16 13.50 -16.57
N ALA A 249 -1.18 13.49 -16.60
CA ALA A 249 -1.99 13.58 -15.40
C ALA A 249 -1.71 12.43 -14.41
N LYS A 250 -1.53 11.19 -14.91
CA LYS A 250 -1.25 9.99 -14.11
C LYS A 250 0.21 9.88 -13.64
N MET A 251 1.17 10.44 -14.39
CA MET A 251 2.57 10.54 -13.93
C MET A 251 2.72 11.61 -12.83
N LEU A 252 2.00 12.73 -12.96
CA LEU A 252 2.05 13.87 -12.04
C LEU A 252 1.08 13.76 -10.83
N THR A 253 0.43 12.62 -10.61
CA THR A 253 -0.44 12.42 -9.45
C THR A 253 0.35 12.54 -8.15
N LYS A 254 -0.21 13.24 -7.15
CA LYS A 254 0.52 13.57 -5.92
C LYS A 254 0.75 12.35 -5.03
N HIS A 255 -0.25 11.49 -4.86
CA HIS A 255 -0.09 10.22 -4.14
C HIS A 255 0.64 9.20 -5.04
N ARG A 256 1.74 8.63 -4.56
CA ARG A 256 2.55 7.66 -5.33
C ARG A 256 1.78 6.40 -5.69
N ASP A 257 0.83 6.00 -4.85
CA ASP A 257 -0.04 4.83 -5.03
C ASP A 257 -1.11 5.03 -6.13
N GLU A 258 -1.33 6.27 -6.57
CA GLU A 258 -2.22 6.63 -7.70
C GLU A 258 -1.45 6.87 -9.02
N ARG A 259 -0.11 6.76 -9.00
CA ARG A 259 0.74 6.78 -10.21
C ARG A 259 0.79 5.38 -10.85
N TYR A 260 1.65 5.22 -11.84
CA TYR A 260 2.11 3.90 -12.28
C TYR A 260 2.85 3.19 -11.15
N GLN A 261 2.52 1.91 -10.89
CA GLN A 261 3.13 1.15 -9.78
C GLN A 261 4.37 0.36 -10.22
N SER A 262 4.54 0.12 -11.52
CA SER A 262 5.76 -0.40 -12.13
C SER A 262 6.17 0.41 -13.36
N TYR A 263 7.42 0.24 -13.79
CA TYR A 263 7.87 0.78 -15.08
C TYR A 263 7.23 0.06 -16.28
N ASP A 264 6.77 -1.19 -16.15
CA ASP A 264 6.08 -1.91 -17.23
C ASP A 264 4.67 -1.36 -17.50
N ASP A 265 3.95 -0.94 -16.45
CA ASP A 265 2.69 -0.21 -16.60
C ASP A 265 2.91 1.12 -17.36
N LEU A 266 3.99 1.85 -17.00
CA LEU A 266 4.35 3.12 -17.61
C LEU A 266 4.78 2.95 -19.07
N LEU A 267 5.61 1.93 -19.36
CA LEU A 267 6.07 1.62 -20.71
C LEU A 267 4.92 1.18 -21.62
N THR A 268 3.90 0.53 -21.07
CA THR A 268 2.68 0.15 -21.80
C THR A 268 1.92 1.39 -22.28
N ASP A 269 1.61 2.32 -21.36
CA ASP A 269 0.89 3.56 -21.72
C ASP A 269 1.76 4.49 -22.59
N LEU A 270 3.07 4.61 -22.33
CA LEU A 270 4.01 5.42 -23.15
C LEU A 270 4.05 4.95 -24.61
N ARG A 271 4.19 3.63 -24.84
CA ARG A 271 4.26 3.07 -26.20
C ARG A 271 2.92 3.21 -26.92
N GLU A 272 1.79 3.00 -26.24
CA GLU A 272 0.47 3.22 -26.82
C GLU A 272 0.26 4.71 -27.21
N VAL A 273 0.68 5.65 -26.36
CA VAL A 273 0.65 7.09 -26.70
C VAL A 273 1.53 7.36 -27.93
N HIS A 274 2.75 6.83 -27.98
CA HIS A 274 3.66 7.02 -29.13
C HIS A 274 3.04 6.53 -30.45
N GLU A 275 2.48 5.31 -30.46
CA GLU A 275 1.78 4.77 -31.64
C GLU A 275 0.54 5.57 -32.05
N GLN A 276 -0.18 6.19 -31.10
CA GLN A 276 -1.31 7.06 -31.40
C GLN A 276 -0.88 8.40 -32.01
N LEU A 277 0.35 8.86 -31.73
CA LEU A 277 0.91 10.11 -32.27
C LEU A 277 1.55 9.93 -33.66
N LEU A 278 2.07 8.75 -33.98
CA LEU A 278 2.66 8.44 -35.29
C LEU A 278 1.62 8.25 -36.42
N LYS A 279 0.32 8.15 -36.09
CA LYS A 279 -0.77 7.94 -37.06
C LYS A 279 -1.15 9.28 -37.72
N PRO A 280 -1.02 9.44 -39.05
CA PRO A 280 -1.23 10.72 -39.71
C PRO A 280 -2.69 11.18 -39.62
N GLN A 281 -2.92 12.38 -39.08
CA GLN A 281 -4.25 12.98 -39.04
C GLN A 281 -4.64 13.55 -40.42
N PRO A 282 -5.90 13.40 -40.86
CA PRO A 282 -6.39 14.06 -42.07
C PRO A 282 -6.39 15.58 -41.89
N ALA A 283 -5.81 16.30 -42.86
CA ALA A 283 -5.58 17.74 -42.74
C ALA A 283 -6.88 18.57 -42.62
N SER A 284 -6.88 19.52 -41.69
CA SER A 284 -8.01 20.42 -41.45
C SER A 284 -8.21 21.39 -42.63
N ALA A 285 -9.28 21.20 -43.40
CA ALA A 285 -9.64 22.09 -44.49
C ALA A 285 -10.11 23.46 -43.96
N LYS A 286 -9.39 24.53 -44.32
CA LYS A 286 -9.73 25.92 -43.98
C LYS A 286 -11.14 26.26 -44.50
N ARG A 287 -12.03 26.73 -43.61
CA ARG A 287 -13.39 27.16 -43.98
C ARG A 287 -13.36 28.49 -44.75
N SER A 288 -13.62 28.44 -46.05
CA SER A 288 -14.11 29.59 -46.82
C SER A 288 -15.56 29.92 -46.42
N PRO A 289 -16.02 31.18 -46.47
CA PRO A 289 -17.41 31.53 -46.27
C PRO A 289 -18.27 31.08 -47.47
N ALA A 290 -19.49 30.59 -47.21
CA ALA A 290 -20.45 30.19 -48.24
C ALA A 290 -21.41 31.34 -48.59
N PRO A 291 -21.87 31.47 -49.85
CA PRO A 291 -22.78 32.53 -50.28
C PRO A 291 -24.24 32.26 -49.85
N VAL A 292 -25.03 33.33 -49.71
CA VAL A 292 -26.44 33.28 -49.26
C VAL A 292 -27.40 33.70 -50.36
N TRP A 293 -28.00 32.72 -51.04
CA TRP A 293 -29.16 32.88 -51.95
C TRP A 293 -30.10 31.68 -51.69
N GLY A 294 -31.39 31.83 -51.40
CA GLY A 294 -32.15 33.04 -51.07
C GLY A 294 -33.63 32.69 -50.85
N VAL A 295 -34.35 33.49 -50.07
CA VAL A 295 -35.82 33.38 -49.95
C VAL A 295 -36.45 34.59 -50.62
N ALA A 296 -37.17 34.37 -51.73
CA ALA A 296 -37.99 35.41 -52.36
C ALA A 296 -39.26 35.65 -51.52
N GLY A 297 -39.84 36.86 -51.48
CA GLY A 297 -39.43 38.09 -52.17
C GLY A 297 -40.63 38.79 -52.79
N ALA A 298 -41.25 39.72 -52.06
CA ALA A 298 -42.38 40.51 -52.56
C ALA A 298 -42.56 41.81 -51.77
N ALA A 299 -42.12 42.95 -52.35
CA ALA A 299 -42.74 44.28 -52.18
C ALA A 299 -41.92 45.38 -52.91
N PHE A 300 -41.99 45.48 -54.25
CA PHE A 300 -41.82 46.79 -54.91
C PHE A 300 -42.53 46.91 -56.28
N ALA A 301 -43.82 46.57 -56.30
CA ALA A 301 -44.81 47.45 -56.89
C ALA A 301 -45.58 48.05 -55.69
N ALA A 302 -45.60 49.35 -55.40
CA ALA A 302 -45.40 50.54 -56.22
C ALA A 302 -46.56 50.92 -57.18
N VAL A 303 -47.80 50.78 -56.71
CA VAL A 303 -48.80 51.87 -56.81
C VAL A 303 -49.67 51.90 -55.54
N VAL A 304 -49.52 52.96 -54.74
CA VAL A 304 -50.59 53.81 -54.17
C VAL A 304 -49.90 54.91 -53.36
N LEU A 305 -50.30 56.16 -53.61
CA LEU A 305 -49.80 57.35 -52.93
C LEU A 305 -50.74 57.78 -51.79
N ALA A 306 -50.18 58.49 -50.81
CA ALA A 306 -50.81 59.50 -49.95
C ALA A 306 -52.08 59.12 -49.14
N GLY A 307 -52.01 59.24 -47.80
CA GLY A 307 -53.20 59.08 -46.94
C GLY A 307 -53.00 59.35 -45.44
N LEU A 308 -52.74 60.61 -45.06
CA LEU A 308 -53.01 61.22 -43.72
C LEU A 308 -52.25 60.61 -42.50
N MET A 309 -51.33 61.31 -41.83
CA MET A 309 -51.46 62.44 -40.87
C MET A 309 -51.79 62.07 -39.41
N ILE A 310 -51.09 62.74 -38.46
CA ILE A 310 -51.44 62.98 -37.03
C ILE A 310 -51.36 61.73 -36.12
N TRP A 311 -50.74 61.72 -34.91
CA TRP A 311 -50.00 62.72 -34.12
C TRP A 311 -48.91 62.03 -33.24
N ALA A 312 -48.11 62.82 -32.52
CA ALA A 312 -47.11 62.39 -31.51
C ALA A 312 -47.62 62.81 -30.08
N PRO A 313 -46.85 62.95 -28.96
CA PRO A 313 -45.39 62.82 -28.74
C PRO A 313 -44.91 62.33 -27.32
N TRP A 314 -43.58 62.49 -27.04
CA TRP A 314 -42.95 62.79 -25.72
C TRP A 314 -42.87 61.67 -24.62
N LYS A 315 -41.96 61.70 -23.62
CA LYS A 315 -40.71 62.48 -23.36
C LYS A 315 -39.77 61.77 -22.35
N GLU A 316 -38.55 62.32 -22.21
CA GLU A 316 -37.60 61.99 -21.13
C GLU A 316 -37.93 62.61 -19.74
N ARG A 317 -37.22 62.11 -18.71
CA ARG A 317 -36.77 62.80 -17.46
C ARG A 317 -37.80 63.31 -16.43
N LYS A 318 -37.55 62.93 -15.17
CA LYS A 318 -36.99 63.89 -14.18
C LYS A 318 -36.19 63.21 -13.05
N PRO A 319 -35.05 63.80 -12.59
CA PRO A 319 -34.29 63.36 -11.42
C PRO A 319 -34.23 64.43 -10.31
N SER A 320 -33.28 64.26 -9.36
CA SER A 320 -32.72 65.23 -8.39
C SER A 320 -33.34 65.26 -6.99
N GLY A 321 -32.48 65.28 -5.95
CA GLY A 321 -32.89 65.34 -4.55
C GLY A 321 -31.76 65.29 -3.49
N ASP A 322 -30.54 65.74 -3.81
CA ASP A 322 -29.44 65.82 -2.83
C ASP A 322 -29.58 67.06 -1.91
N THR A 323 -29.76 66.82 -0.60
CA THR A 323 -29.38 67.70 0.53
C THR A 323 -29.52 66.86 1.82
N SER A 324 -28.52 66.64 2.68
CA SER A 324 -27.59 67.54 3.41
C SER A 324 -28.04 67.77 4.88
N ALA A 325 -27.06 68.14 5.72
CA ALA A 325 -27.14 68.54 7.14
C ALA A 325 -27.23 67.45 8.24
N VAL A 326 -26.22 67.50 9.13
CA VAL A 326 -26.16 66.89 10.47
C VAL A 326 -26.58 67.94 11.51
N PRO A 327 -27.35 67.56 12.55
CA PRO A 327 -26.89 67.75 13.94
C PRO A 327 -26.86 66.41 14.70
N THR A 328 -25.96 66.07 15.64
CA THR A 328 -25.22 66.81 16.70
C THR A 328 -25.94 66.83 18.07
N THR A 329 -25.19 66.46 19.12
CA THR A 329 -25.41 66.69 20.58
C THR A 329 -26.50 65.96 21.41
N THR A 330 -26.05 64.91 22.12
CA THR A 330 -26.04 64.74 23.61
C THR A 330 -27.31 64.81 24.50
N ASN A 331 -27.52 63.67 25.19
CA ASN A 331 -27.63 63.50 26.65
C ASN A 331 -28.90 63.89 27.45
N VAL A 332 -28.94 63.33 28.68
CA VAL A 332 -29.77 63.66 29.86
C VAL A 332 -31.24 63.17 29.81
N THR A 333 -31.88 62.59 30.85
CA THR A 333 -31.48 61.71 31.99
C THR A 333 -32.80 60.97 32.45
N THR A 334 -33.11 60.35 33.60
CA THR A 334 -32.65 60.32 35.02
C THR A 334 -33.27 59.10 35.74
N SER A 335 -32.67 58.66 36.86
CA SER A 335 -33.33 58.03 38.04
C SER A 335 -33.91 56.60 37.92
N ALA A 336 -33.99 55.79 39.00
CA ALA A 336 -33.38 55.75 40.35
C ALA A 336 -33.94 54.48 41.06
N GLU A 337 -33.36 53.80 42.07
CA GLU A 337 -32.03 53.74 42.73
C GLU A 337 -31.89 52.26 43.28
N SER A 338 -31.06 51.78 44.22
CA SER A 338 -30.07 52.32 45.18
C SER A 338 -29.07 51.22 45.63
N ARG A 339 -27.84 51.63 46.01
CA ARG A 339 -27.04 51.21 47.22
C ARG A 339 -26.79 49.70 47.51
N SER A 340 -25.67 49.24 48.09
CA SER A 340 -24.45 49.83 48.69
C SER A 340 -23.46 48.69 49.06
N SER A 341 -22.11 48.80 49.13
CA SER A 341 -21.10 49.79 48.68
C SER A 341 -19.67 49.19 48.82
N ALA A 342 -18.71 49.72 48.03
CA ALA A 342 -17.35 50.24 48.41
C ALA A 342 -16.46 49.55 49.49
N GLU A 343 -15.11 49.49 49.40
CA GLU A 343 -14.12 49.75 48.32
C GLU A 343 -12.81 48.90 48.58
N ALA A 344 -11.52 49.17 48.25
CA ALA A 344 -10.73 50.35 47.84
C ALA A 344 -9.45 49.99 47.01
N LYS A 345 -8.38 50.80 47.12
CA LYS A 345 -7.07 50.78 46.39
C LYS A 345 -5.96 51.46 47.27
N PRO A 346 -4.66 51.59 46.88
CA PRO A 346 -3.75 50.79 46.02
C PRO A 346 -2.27 50.65 46.60
N ALA A 347 -1.32 50.18 45.77
CA ALA A 347 0.16 50.41 45.80
C ALA A 347 1.12 49.46 46.58
N ALA A 348 2.44 49.62 46.34
CA ALA A 348 3.60 48.74 46.66
C ALA A 348 4.67 49.50 47.53
N PRO A 349 5.89 49.00 47.94
CA PRO A 349 6.66 47.78 47.51
C PRO A 349 7.47 46.99 48.61
N VAL A 350 8.17 45.91 48.17
CA VAL A 350 9.49 45.32 48.57
C VAL A 350 10.14 45.76 49.93
N PRO A 351 10.54 44.86 50.87
CA PRO A 351 11.73 43.96 50.70
C PRO A 351 11.76 42.58 51.45
N THR A 352 12.84 41.81 51.21
CA THR A 352 13.27 40.57 51.92
C THR A 352 14.03 40.88 53.22
N PRO A 353 14.20 39.95 54.20
CA PRO A 353 15.44 39.14 54.24
C PRO A 353 15.42 37.75 54.94
N ALA A 354 16.47 36.96 54.66
CA ALA A 354 17.15 35.96 55.52
C ALA A 354 16.45 34.68 56.04
N ALA A 355 17.29 33.64 56.25
CA ALA A 355 16.98 32.36 56.92
C ALA A 355 17.72 32.25 58.26
N PRO A 356 17.48 31.19 59.07
CA PRO A 356 18.65 30.46 59.59
C PRO A 356 18.51 28.92 59.78
N GLN A 357 19.61 28.23 59.46
CA GLN A 357 20.28 27.13 60.22
C GLN A 357 19.67 25.73 60.40
N GLN A 358 20.56 24.73 60.22
CA GLN A 358 20.48 23.36 60.76
C GLN A 358 21.00 23.30 62.21
N PRO A 359 20.74 22.18 62.93
CA PRO A 359 21.81 21.48 63.66
C PRO A 359 22.05 20.04 63.14
N ALA A 360 23.07 19.34 63.66
CA ALA A 360 23.48 18.00 63.22
C ALA A 360 23.99 17.09 64.36
N ALA A 361 24.10 15.78 64.05
CA ALA A 361 24.83 14.72 64.80
C ALA A 361 24.20 14.25 66.16
N THR A 362 24.51 13.09 66.77
CA THR A 362 25.56 12.04 66.53
C THR A 362 25.20 10.67 67.16
N GLN A 363 25.91 9.58 66.78
CA GLN A 363 26.11 8.26 67.47
C GLN A 363 24.90 7.27 67.51
N SER A 364 25.00 5.92 67.33
CA SER A 364 25.97 4.83 67.67
C SER A 364 25.73 4.25 69.09
N VAL A 365 25.82 2.94 69.45
CA VAL A 365 26.66 1.78 69.00
C VAL A 365 25.88 0.44 69.09
N ALA A 366 26.41 -0.67 68.52
CA ALA A 366 25.93 -2.06 68.66
C ALA A 366 26.57 -2.84 69.85
N PRO A 367 26.33 -4.17 69.97
CA PRO A 367 27.45 -5.13 70.11
C PRO A 367 27.30 -6.38 69.18
N ALA A 368 28.21 -7.36 69.24
CA ALA A 368 28.31 -8.47 68.26
C ALA A 368 28.86 -9.81 68.81
N ALA A 369 28.57 -10.92 68.10
CA ALA A 369 29.07 -12.30 68.28
C ALA A 369 28.99 -13.05 66.91
N THR A 370 30.07 -13.50 66.24
CA THR A 370 30.87 -14.76 66.39
C THR A 370 30.08 -16.07 66.15
N SER A 371 30.52 -17.07 65.37
CA SER A 371 31.79 -17.33 64.63
C SER A 371 31.66 -18.48 63.58
N VAL A 372 32.74 -18.74 62.79
CA VAL A 372 32.87 -19.64 61.60
C VAL A 372 33.48 -21.02 61.95
N PRO A 373 33.05 -22.19 61.40
CA PRO A 373 33.73 -22.90 60.27
C PRO A 373 32.82 -23.85 59.40
N ALA A 374 33.29 -24.70 58.46
CA ALA A 374 34.16 -24.55 57.28
C ALA A 374 34.25 -25.90 56.45
N VAL A 375 34.81 -25.86 55.22
CA VAL A 375 35.41 -26.98 54.42
C VAL A 375 34.52 -27.94 53.56
N GLU A 376 34.85 -27.98 52.25
CA GLU A 376 34.76 -29.00 51.15
C GLU A 376 33.51 -29.85 50.77
N PRO A 377 33.30 -30.11 49.45
CA PRO A 377 32.41 -31.16 48.89
C PRO A 377 33.16 -32.41 48.34
N LEU A 378 32.44 -33.49 48.01
CA LEU A 378 33.01 -34.75 47.44
C LEU A 378 32.21 -35.28 46.22
N ALA A 379 32.83 -36.16 45.43
CA ALA A 379 32.32 -36.84 44.21
C ALA A 379 31.00 -37.63 44.40
N ALA A 380 30.11 -37.86 43.43
CA ALA A 380 30.13 -38.01 41.96
C ALA A 380 30.42 -39.44 41.41
N ALA A 381 29.39 -40.06 40.79
CA ALA A 381 29.40 -41.29 39.96
C ALA A 381 27.96 -41.55 39.43
N SER A 382 27.67 -42.21 38.29
CA SER A 382 28.47 -42.67 37.13
C SER A 382 27.53 -43.08 35.97
N GLY A 383 27.98 -43.04 34.69
CA GLY A 383 27.12 -43.41 33.54
C GLY A 383 27.77 -43.36 32.14
N THR A 384 28.88 -44.06 31.93
CA THR A 384 29.64 -44.25 30.65
C THR A 384 28.98 -45.28 29.69
N PRO A 385 29.30 -45.35 28.36
CA PRO A 385 30.62 -45.19 27.69
C PRO A 385 30.61 -44.30 26.42
N ALA A 386 31.70 -44.09 25.63
CA ALA A 386 33.01 -44.74 25.54
C ALA A 386 34.19 -43.77 25.22
N LEU A 387 35.42 -44.32 25.17
CA LEU A 387 36.73 -43.68 24.95
C LEU A 387 37.15 -43.68 23.44
N PRO A 388 38.22 -42.98 22.94
CA PRO A 388 39.59 -43.07 23.50
C PRO A 388 40.66 -41.95 23.27
N VAL A 389 41.81 -42.18 23.91
CA VAL A 389 43.18 -41.61 23.72
C VAL A 389 43.47 -40.16 24.18
N MET A 390 44.31 -40.05 25.22
CA MET A 390 45.25 -38.93 25.42
C MET A 390 46.64 -39.32 24.90
N VAL A 391 47.45 -38.33 24.50
CA VAL A 391 48.89 -38.47 24.26
C VAL A 391 49.64 -37.49 25.17
N GLN A 392 50.68 -37.95 25.86
CA GLN A 392 51.66 -37.11 26.55
C GLN A 392 52.97 -37.07 25.77
N ALA A 393 53.69 -35.96 25.86
CA ALA A 393 55.05 -35.78 25.37
C ALA A 393 55.94 -35.15 26.46
N THR A 394 57.24 -35.44 26.43
CA THR A 394 58.20 -35.18 27.50
C THR A 394 59.14 -33.99 27.23
N ASN A 395 59.77 -33.49 28.28
CA ASN A 395 60.92 -32.54 28.27
C ASN A 395 62.09 -33.07 27.38
N VAL A 396 63.13 -32.31 26.99
CA VAL A 396 63.75 -31.09 27.57
C VAL A 396 64.19 -30.07 26.46
N PRO A 397 65.09 -29.06 26.61
CA PRO A 397 64.78 -27.69 26.16
C PRO A 397 65.55 -27.22 24.91
N THR A 398 65.14 -26.06 24.38
CA THR A 398 65.99 -25.18 23.55
C THR A 398 65.63 -23.72 23.87
N ALA A 399 66.54 -22.78 23.62
CA ALA A 399 66.39 -21.37 24.03
C ALA A 399 65.09 -20.73 23.48
N ALA A 400 64.40 -19.96 24.33
CA ALA A 400 63.16 -19.31 23.97
C ALA A 400 63.38 -18.28 22.84
N PRO A 401 62.64 -18.36 21.71
CA PRO A 401 62.56 -17.26 20.75
C PRO A 401 61.98 -16.01 21.41
N LEU A 402 62.28 -14.84 20.84
CA LEU A 402 61.58 -13.60 21.20
C LEU A 402 60.06 -13.75 20.93
N PRO A 403 59.19 -13.14 21.74
CA PRO A 403 57.74 -13.29 21.63
C PRO A 403 57.26 -12.79 20.27
N VAL A 404 56.78 -13.72 19.43
CA VAL A 404 56.26 -13.41 18.08
C VAL A 404 55.03 -12.50 18.23
N PRO A 405 54.95 -11.34 17.57
CA PRO A 405 53.78 -10.46 17.68
C PRO A 405 52.52 -11.17 17.15
N VAL A 406 51.34 -10.77 17.66
CA VAL A 406 50.05 -11.22 17.12
C VAL A 406 49.74 -10.43 15.85
N ASP A 407 50.48 -10.74 14.79
CA ASP A 407 50.41 -10.07 13.49
C ASP A 407 49.62 -10.89 12.45
N ALA A 408 49.60 -10.42 11.20
CA ALA A 408 48.92 -11.09 10.11
C ALA A 408 49.50 -12.48 9.78
N ALA A 409 50.80 -12.73 10.05
CA ALA A 409 51.44 -14.02 9.83
C ALA A 409 51.08 -15.02 10.94
N PHE A 410 50.99 -14.58 12.20
CA PHE A 410 50.45 -15.39 13.29
C PHE A 410 48.98 -15.77 13.02
N ILE A 411 48.14 -14.80 12.65
CA ILE A 411 46.72 -15.03 12.36
C ILE A 411 46.54 -16.01 11.19
N ALA A 412 47.28 -15.83 10.09
CA ALA A 412 47.22 -16.74 8.94
C ALA A 412 47.78 -18.14 9.27
N GLY A 413 48.84 -18.22 10.07
CA GLY A 413 49.44 -19.48 10.51
C GLY A 413 48.49 -20.31 11.39
N VAL A 414 47.78 -19.67 12.32
CA VAL A 414 46.75 -20.34 13.12
C VAL A 414 45.56 -20.77 12.26
N ALA A 415 45.07 -19.91 11.35
CA ALA A 415 43.91 -20.23 10.51
C ALA A 415 44.09 -21.47 9.62
N ALA A 416 45.33 -21.90 9.36
CA ALA A 416 45.66 -23.11 8.62
C ALA A 416 45.66 -24.42 9.47
N LEU A 417 45.53 -24.32 10.79
CA LEU A 417 45.53 -25.47 11.71
C LEU A 417 44.13 -26.11 11.84
N ALA A 418 44.08 -27.38 12.29
CA ALA A 418 42.84 -28.01 12.73
C ALA A 418 42.28 -27.33 14.01
N PRO A 419 40.95 -27.33 14.26
CA PRO A 419 40.32 -26.54 15.34
C PRO A 419 40.95 -26.72 16.72
N GLU A 420 41.34 -27.94 17.09
CA GLU A 420 41.95 -28.28 18.38
C GLU A 420 43.34 -27.63 18.50
N ALA A 421 44.12 -27.64 17.42
CA ALA A 421 45.42 -27.00 17.33
C ALA A 421 45.30 -25.47 17.22
N GLN A 422 44.22 -24.92 16.64
CA GLN A 422 43.90 -23.50 16.70
C GLN A 422 43.72 -23.05 18.15
N VAL A 423 42.87 -23.76 18.92
CA VAL A 423 42.61 -23.48 20.33
C VAL A 423 43.90 -23.59 21.15
N GLN A 424 44.67 -24.69 21.00
CA GLN A 424 45.95 -24.84 21.71
C GLN A 424 46.93 -23.69 21.42
N THR A 425 47.09 -23.29 20.16
CA THR A 425 48.00 -22.20 19.79
C THR A 425 47.54 -20.84 20.35
N VAL A 426 46.23 -20.56 20.29
CA VAL A 426 45.65 -19.31 20.82
C VAL A 426 45.71 -19.28 22.35
N VAL A 427 45.42 -20.38 23.04
CA VAL A 427 45.49 -20.48 24.51
C VAL A 427 46.94 -20.39 25.00
N ALA A 428 47.89 -21.01 24.31
CA ALA A 428 49.31 -20.83 24.60
C ALA A 428 49.74 -19.37 24.45
N LYS A 429 49.29 -18.68 23.40
CA LYS A 429 49.60 -17.27 23.18
C LYS A 429 48.92 -16.33 24.17
N LEU A 430 47.68 -16.62 24.58
CA LEU A 430 47.00 -15.92 25.67
C LEU A 430 47.78 -16.07 26.98
N LYS A 431 48.35 -17.24 27.26
CA LYS A 431 49.15 -17.50 28.47
C LYS A 431 50.52 -16.83 28.44
N GLU A 432 51.13 -16.71 27.26
CA GLU A 432 52.36 -15.94 27.05
C GLU A 432 52.16 -14.44 27.33
N LEU A 433 51.08 -13.85 26.81
CA LEU A 433 50.76 -12.43 26.94
C LEU A 433 50.12 -12.07 28.29
N ASN A 434 49.57 -13.06 29.02
CA ASN A 434 48.92 -12.88 30.32
C ASN A 434 49.54 -13.82 31.37
N PRO A 435 50.67 -13.46 32.03
CA PRO A 435 51.45 -14.37 32.87
C PRO A 435 50.76 -14.96 34.11
N GLY A 436 49.53 -14.55 34.43
CA GLY A 436 48.71 -15.14 35.49
C GLY A 436 47.59 -16.07 34.98
N PHE A 437 47.41 -16.22 33.67
CA PHE A 437 46.39 -17.10 33.09
C PHE A 437 46.81 -18.57 33.24
N ASP A 438 45.90 -19.40 33.74
CA ASP A 438 46.13 -20.82 33.97
C ASP A 438 46.33 -21.61 32.66
N GLY A 439 45.77 -21.13 31.54
CA GLY A 439 45.74 -21.83 30.26
C GLY A 439 44.58 -22.81 30.14
N LEU A 440 43.55 -22.68 31.00
CA LEU A 440 42.33 -23.48 30.91
C LEU A 440 41.30 -22.74 30.05
N ALA A 441 40.90 -23.38 28.95
CA ALA A 441 39.80 -22.92 28.11
C ALA A 441 39.00 -24.11 27.56
N THR A 442 37.68 -23.95 27.52
CA THR A 442 36.73 -24.92 26.96
C THR A 442 36.26 -24.42 25.61
N PRO A 443 36.68 -25.02 24.49
CA PRO A 443 36.20 -24.65 23.16
C PRO A 443 34.86 -25.28 22.83
N THR A 444 34.15 -24.71 21.86
CA THR A 444 33.04 -25.32 21.14
C THR A 444 33.40 -25.36 19.67
N VAL A 445 33.29 -26.55 19.05
CA VAL A 445 33.66 -26.79 17.65
C VAL A 445 32.45 -27.32 16.90
N GLU A 446 32.04 -26.59 15.87
CA GLU A 446 30.89 -26.93 15.02
C GLU A 446 31.33 -26.88 13.56
N SER A 447 30.89 -27.84 12.74
CA SER A 447 31.23 -27.93 11.31
C SER A 447 32.73 -27.74 11.00
N ASN A 448 33.60 -28.30 11.85
CA ASN A 448 35.06 -28.19 11.78
C ASN A 448 35.61 -26.74 11.89
N LYS A 449 34.96 -25.90 12.70
CA LYS A 449 35.41 -24.55 13.08
C LYS A 449 35.21 -24.30 14.56
N VAL A 450 36.12 -23.54 15.19
CA VAL A 450 35.93 -23.07 16.57
C VAL A 450 34.86 -21.98 16.57
N THR A 451 33.66 -22.30 17.07
CA THR A 451 32.52 -21.37 17.17
C THR A 451 32.33 -20.80 18.56
N GLY A 452 32.83 -21.48 19.60
CA GLY A 452 32.78 -21.01 20.99
C GLY A 452 34.11 -21.15 21.74
N LEU A 453 34.33 -20.29 22.73
CA LEU A 453 35.44 -20.40 23.67
C LEU A 453 35.05 -19.84 25.04
N ALA A 454 35.30 -20.61 26.11
CA ALA A 454 35.05 -20.21 27.50
C ALA A 454 36.31 -20.33 28.37
N PHE A 455 36.65 -19.29 29.13
CA PHE A 455 37.80 -19.25 30.06
C PHE A 455 37.62 -18.14 31.10
N SER A 456 38.43 -18.06 32.16
CA SER A 456 38.35 -16.95 33.11
C SER A 456 39.29 -15.78 32.76
N THR A 457 38.76 -14.55 32.82
CA THR A 457 39.55 -13.31 32.72
C THR A 457 40.03 -12.78 34.08
N ALA A 458 39.97 -13.60 35.12
CA ALA A 458 40.53 -13.27 36.43
C ALA A 458 41.99 -12.80 36.31
N SER A 459 42.78 -13.42 35.43
CA SER A 459 44.18 -13.09 35.16
C SER A 459 44.49 -12.76 33.70
N ALA A 460 43.49 -12.59 32.84
CA ALA A 460 43.67 -12.30 31.41
C ALA A 460 43.10 -10.92 31.04
N SER A 461 43.85 -10.16 30.24
CA SER A 461 43.61 -8.75 29.92
C SER A 461 43.90 -8.42 28.44
N ASP A 462 44.97 -8.99 27.86
CA ASP A 462 45.19 -8.98 26.42
C ASP A 462 44.49 -10.17 25.77
N LEU A 463 43.44 -9.89 24.99
CA LEU A 463 42.67 -10.89 24.24
C LEU A 463 43.01 -10.92 22.74
N THR A 464 44.05 -10.18 22.29
CA THR A 464 44.40 -10.04 20.86
C THR A 464 44.59 -11.38 20.12
N PRO A 465 45.13 -12.47 20.74
CA PRO A 465 45.19 -13.78 20.10
C PRO A 465 43.85 -14.34 19.61
N LEU A 466 42.71 -13.91 20.17
CA LEU A 466 41.38 -14.34 19.72
C LEU A 466 41.08 -13.94 18.28
N LYS A 467 41.75 -12.92 17.72
CA LYS A 467 41.62 -12.51 16.31
C LYS A 467 42.04 -13.60 15.31
N ALA A 468 42.76 -14.63 15.76
CA ALA A 468 43.08 -15.80 14.97
C ALA A 468 41.90 -16.79 14.81
N LEU A 469 40.87 -16.72 15.66
CA LEU A 469 39.69 -17.59 15.62
C LEU A 469 38.57 -16.93 14.81
N ALA A 470 38.76 -16.80 13.49
CA ALA A 470 37.81 -16.12 12.59
C ALA A 470 36.40 -16.74 12.52
N GLY A 471 36.18 -17.91 13.11
CA GLY A 471 34.86 -18.56 13.25
C GLY A 471 34.15 -18.29 14.58
N LEU A 472 34.78 -17.58 15.53
CA LEU A 472 34.30 -17.45 16.90
C LEU A 472 33.03 -16.59 17.00
N GLN A 473 31.93 -17.21 17.45
CA GLN A 473 30.61 -16.62 17.63
C GLN A 473 30.22 -16.45 19.11
N SER A 474 30.75 -17.29 20.01
CA SER A 474 30.45 -17.24 21.44
C SER A 474 31.71 -17.12 22.29
N LEU A 475 31.78 -16.08 23.13
CA LEU A 475 32.90 -15.84 24.04
C LEU A 475 32.41 -15.70 25.48
N VAL A 476 32.72 -16.68 26.33
CA VAL A 476 32.37 -16.67 27.76
C VAL A 476 33.64 -16.44 28.58
N CYS A 477 33.91 -15.18 28.90
CA CYS A 477 35.17 -14.73 29.48
C CYS A 477 35.03 -13.99 30.83
N PRO A 478 34.25 -14.49 31.83
CA PRO A 478 34.04 -13.78 33.10
C PRO A 478 35.31 -13.75 33.97
N GLY A 479 35.47 -12.68 34.75
CA GLY A 479 36.50 -12.58 35.80
C GLY A 479 36.02 -13.21 37.11
N SER A 480 36.51 -12.71 38.25
CA SER A 480 36.01 -13.09 39.58
C SER A 480 35.86 -11.87 40.50
N ALA A 481 35.18 -12.06 41.63
CA ALA A 481 35.07 -11.01 42.66
C ALA A 481 36.43 -10.62 43.28
N GLU A 482 37.42 -11.52 43.24
CA GLU A 482 38.77 -11.29 43.78
C GLU A 482 39.73 -10.70 42.75
N LYS A 483 39.55 -10.99 41.46
CA LYS A 483 40.44 -10.57 40.38
C LYS A 483 39.67 -10.24 39.10
N GLN A 484 39.90 -9.02 38.60
CA GLN A 484 39.21 -8.45 37.46
C GLN A 484 40.25 -7.83 36.51
N SER A 485 40.80 -8.62 35.57
CA SER A 485 41.92 -8.16 34.73
C SER A 485 41.47 -7.59 33.38
N LEU A 486 40.39 -8.09 32.79
CA LEU A 486 39.84 -7.55 31.54
C LEU A 486 39.28 -6.13 31.74
N SER A 487 39.70 -5.20 30.90
CA SER A 487 39.25 -3.79 30.93
C SER A 487 39.03 -3.16 29.54
N ASN A 488 39.54 -3.75 28.46
CA ASN A 488 39.49 -3.21 27.10
C ASN A 488 38.98 -4.27 26.12
N LEU A 489 38.01 -3.92 25.27
CA LEU A 489 37.37 -4.83 24.30
C LEU A 489 37.86 -4.66 22.85
N THR A 490 38.83 -3.78 22.56
CA THR A 490 39.36 -3.50 21.20
C THR A 490 40.00 -4.73 20.52
N ALA A 491 40.37 -5.74 21.32
CA ALA A 491 40.81 -7.05 20.84
C ALA A 491 39.67 -7.88 20.19
N LEU A 492 38.40 -7.59 20.49
CA LEU A 492 37.24 -8.32 19.96
C LEU A 492 36.63 -7.67 18.70
N THR A 493 36.91 -6.39 18.46
CA THR A 493 36.35 -5.63 17.33
C THR A 493 36.66 -6.31 16.00
N GLY A 494 35.60 -6.59 15.23
CA GLY A 494 35.66 -7.29 13.94
C GLY A 494 35.44 -8.82 13.99
N LEU A 495 35.34 -9.43 15.18
CA LEU A 495 34.94 -10.84 15.30
C LEU A 495 33.42 -11.01 15.06
N PRO A 496 32.96 -12.17 14.52
CA PRO A 496 31.55 -12.44 14.29
C PRO A 496 30.81 -12.89 15.57
N LEU A 497 31.10 -12.27 16.71
CA LEU A 497 30.50 -12.63 18.00
C LEU A 497 29.00 -12.32 18.03
N THR A 498 28.20 -13.37 18.26
CA THR A 498 26.78 -13.31 18.55
C THR A 498 26.49 -13.38 20.05
N ASN A 499 27.41 -13.92 20.86
CA ASN A 499 27.28 -14.00 22.32
C ASN A 499 28.59 -13.57 23.02
N LEU A 500 28.48 -12.69 24.03
CA LEU A 500 29.62 -12.25 24.85
C LEU A 500 29.23 -12.21 26.33
N ASN A 501 29.99 -12.88 27.18
CA ASN A 501 29.95 -12.70 28.62
C ASN A 501 31.31 -12.19 29.13
N CYS A 502 31.35 -10.97 29.64
CA CYS A 502 32.50 -10.29 30.24
C CYS A 502 32.19 -9.83 31.68
N SER A 503 31.29 -10.54 32.38
CA SER A 503 30.89 -10.25 33.77
C SER A 503 32.07 -10.35 34.75
N PHE A 504 31.98 -9.67 35.90
CA PHE A 504 33.07 -9.55 36.89
C PHE A 504 34.38 -9.02 36.29
N SER A 505 34.32 -7.91 35.55
CA SER A 505 35.48 -7.31 34.88
C SER A 505 35.62 -5.82 35.18
N ARG A 506 36.66 -5.17 34.65
CA ARG A 506 36.86 -3.70 34.71
C ARG A 506 36.46 -3.00 33.41
N VAL A 507 35.68 -3.67 32.57
CA VAL A 507 35.15 -3.09 31.32
C VAL A 507 34.24 -1.92 31.67
N SER A 508 34.59 -0.74 31.17
CA SER A 508 33.83 0.50 31.36
C SER A 508 33.34 1.11 30.05
N ASP A 509 34.08 0.90 28.95
CA ASP A 509 33.67 1.30 27.60
C ASP A 509 33.22 0.09 26.77
N LEU A 510 32.03 0.19 26.19
CA LEU A 510 31.44 -0.79 25.26
C LEU A 510 31.56 -0.36 23.79
N SER A 511 32.09 0.84 23.49
CA SER A 511 32.24 1.36 22.14
C SER A 511 33.00 0.44 21.17
N PRO A 512 34.00 -0.38 21.57
CA PRO A 512 34.65 -1.34 20.68
C PRO A 512 33.73 -2.45 20.14
N LEU A 513 32.51 -2.59 20.66
CA LEU A 513 31.50 -3.56 20.21
C LEU A 513 30.57 -3.03 19.10
N ARG A 514 30.56 -1.71 18.82
CA ARG A 514 29.61 -1.08 17.87
C ARG A 514 29.58 -1.79 16.52
N GLY A 515 28.37 -2.05 16.01
CA GLY A 515 28.14 -2.73 14.73
C GLY A 515 28.47 -4.24 14.69
N MET A 516 28.86 -4.86 15.81
CA MET A 516 29.03 -6.32 15.88
C MET A 516 27.66 -7.04 15.87
N PRO A 517 27.57 -8.28 15.36
CA PRO A 517 26.30 -9.03 15.24
C PRO A 517 25.82 -9.62 16.59
N LEU A 518 26.04 -8.90 17.68
CA LEU A 518 25.86 -9.39 19.05
C LEU A 518 24.36 -9.50 19.38
N ALA A 519 23.93 -10.70 19.77
CA ALA A 519 22.56 -11.02 20.17
C ALA A 519 22.41 -11.19 21.70
N ALA A 520 23.47 -11.57 22.41
CA ALA A 520 23.50 -11.63 23.88
C ALA A 520 24.76 -10.97 24.46
N LEU A 521 24.58 -10.11 25.46
CA LEU A 521 25.65 -9.48 26.23
C LEU A 521 25.42 -9.66 27.73
N ALA A 522 26.39 -10.26 28.43
CA ALA A 522 26.43 -10.30 29.88
C ALA A 522 27.65 -9.53 30.40
N CYS A 523 27.41 -8.45 31.14
CA CYS A 523 28.41 -7.52 31.66
C CYS A 523 28.14 -7.18 33.15
N LYS A 524 27.51 -8.13 33.86
CA LYS A 524 27.15 -7.97 35.27
C LYS A 524 28.40 -7.84 36.14
N HIS A 525 28.40 -6.97 37.14
CA HIS A 525 29.58 -6.67 37.96
C HIS A 525 30.80 -6.18 37.13
N ALA A 526 30.54 -5.42 36.07
CA ALA A 526 31.51 -4.60 35.36
C ALA A 526 31.12 -3.10 35.44
N PRO A 527 32.08 -2.17 35.60
CA PRO A 527 31.81 -0.74 35.81
C PRO A 527 31.49 -0.01 34.49
N VAL A 528 30.50 -0.49 33.74
CA VAL A 528 30.05 0.11 32.48
C VAL A 528 29.63 1.57 32.69
N ALA A 529 30.24 2.49 31.93
CA ALA A 529 30.04 3.93 32.10
C ALA A 529 28.74 4.42 31.45
N ASN A 530 28.34 3.82 30.33
CA ASN A 530 27.03 4.00 29.68
C ASN A 530 26.78 2.86 28.68
N PHE A 531 25.52 2.67 28.28
CA PHE A 531 25.12 1.66 27.29
C PHE A 531 24.85 2.22 25.88
N VAL A 532 25.31 3.43 25.52
CA VAL A 532 25.00 4.04 24.20
C VAL A 532 25.47 3.15 23.05
N ALA A 533 26.62 2.48 23.20
CA ALA A 533 27.13 1.53 22.21
C ALA A 533 26.21 0.32 21.94
N VAL A 534 25.27 0.01 22.86
CA VAL A 534 24.30 -1.09 22.69
C VAL A 534 23.18 -0.73 21.70
N GLN A 535 22.92 0.55 21.44
CA GLN A 535 21.90 1.00 20.49
C GLN A 535 22.20 0.58 19.04
N GLU A 536 23.47 0.29 18.73
CA GLU A 536 23.94 -0.19 17.42
C GLU A 536 24.03 -1.73 17.34
N LEU A 537 23.60 -2.47 18.37
CA LEU A 537 23.69 -3.93 18.44
C LEU A 537 22.32 -4.60 18.27
N PRO A 538 22.23 -5.75 17.57
CA PRO A 538 20.99 -6.52 17.47
C PRO A 538 20.68 -7.34 18.74
N LEU A 539 20.93 -6.79 19.93
CA LEU A 539 20.78 -7.50 21.20
C LEU A 539 19.33 -7.94 21.44
N LYS A 540 19.19 -9.21 21.79
CA LYS A 540 17.99 -9.86 22.33
C LYS A 540 18.09 -10.06 23.84
N GLN A 541 19.29 -10.23 24.39
CA GLN A 541 19.51 -10.51 25.81
C GLN A 541 20.59 -9.58 26.38
N LEU A 542 20.31 -8.97 27.53
CA LEU A 542 21.26 -8.10 28.25
C LEU A 542 21.24 -8.36 29.76
N ASP A 543 22.33 -8.90 30.30
CA ASP A 543 22.54 -9.01 31.74
C ASP A 543 23.56 -7.95 32.21
N CYS A 544 23.17 -7.08 33.13
CA CYS A 544 23.93 -5.90 33.53
C CYS A 544 23.57 -5.40 34.95
N ASP A 545 24.50 -4.70 35.59
CA ASP A 545 24.20 -3.94 36.82
C ASP A 545 23.51 -2.61 36.43
N PHE A 546 22.22 -2.74 36.13
CA PHE A 546 21.35 -1.65 35.65
C PHE A 546 21.11 -0.58 36.72
N ASP A 547 21.50 0.65 36.41
CA ASP A 547 21.14 1.84 37.17
C ASP A 547 20.02 2.60 36.42
N ALA A 548 18.88 2.75 37.09
CA ALA A 548 17.67 3.29 36.48
C ALA A 548 17.69 4.81 36.23
N ALA A 549 18.74 5.53 36.67
CA ALA A 549 19.00 6.94 36.37
C ALA A 549 20.08 7.12 35.29
N ARG A 550 21.06 6.22 35.20
CA ARG A 550 22.16 6.24 34.20
C ARG A 550 21.79 5.56 32.88
N ASP A 551 21.16 4.39 32.93
CA ASP A 551 21.11 3.46 31.78
C ASP A 551 19.80 3.54 30.99
N ARG A 552 18.78 4.15 31.57
CA ARG A 552 17.40 4.12 31.08
C ARG A 552 17.27 4.74 29.68
N GLU A 553 17.87 5.90 29.46
CA GLU A 553 17.90 6.57 28.15
C GLU A 553 18.68 5.77 27.10
N ALA A 554 19.76 5.11 27.50
CA ALA A 554 20.58 4.31 26.58
C ALA A 554 19.85 3.04 26.12
N LEU A 555 19.12 2.37 27.01
CA LEU A 555 18.52 1.06 26.74
C LEU A 555 17.05 1.12 26.27
N TRP A 556 16.30 2.19 26.58
CA TRP A 556 14.89 2.31 26.14
C TRP A 556 14.67 2.29 24.61
N PRO A 557 15.55 2.84 23.75
CA PRO A 557 15.42 2.72 22.29
C PRO A 557 15.65 1.31 21.74
N VAL A 558 16.24 0.39 22.52
CA VAL A 558 16.67 -0.93 22.03
C VAL A 558 15.49 -1.91 22.00
N THR A 559 14.64 -1.80 20.97
CA THR A 559 13.39 -2.57 20.82
C THR A 559 13.60 -4.04 20.46
N THR A 560 14.84 -4.47 20.16
CA THR A 560 15.20 -5.86 19.89
C THR A 560 15.30 -6.74 21.14
N LEU A 561 15.48 -6.13 22.33
CA LEU A 561 15.62 -6.86 23.59
C LEU A 561 14.37 -7.67 23.93
N GLU A 562 14.57 -8.98 24.08
CA GLU A 562 13.62 -10.01 24.49
C GLU A 562 13.68 -10.23 26.02
N THR A 563 14.88 -10.22 26.61
CA THR A 563 15.10 -10.25 28.07
C THR A 563 16.14 -9.23 28.55
N ILE A 564 15.98 -8.77 29.80
CA ILE A 564 16.94 -7.95 30.52
C ILE A 564 17.09 -8.54 31.93
N ASN A 565 18.32 -8.85 32.36
CA ASN A 565 18.60 -9.49 33.66
C ASN A 565 17.77 -10.76 33.92
N GLY A 566 17.56 -11.58 32.88
CA GLY A 566 16.70 -12.77 32.89
C GLY A 566 15.18 -12.51 32.90
N GLN A 567 14.71 -11.30 33.21
CA GLN A 567 13.29 -10.92 33.17
C GLN A 567 12.86 -10.63 31.71
N PRO A 568 11.61 -10.94 31.29
CA PRO A 568 11.09 -10.50 30.00
C PRO A 568 11.16 -8.98 29.86
N ALA A 569 11.69 -8.47 28.74
CA ALA A 569 11.96 -7.05 28.61
C ALA A 569 10.70 -6.16 28.74
N ALA A 570 9.52 -6.67 28.36
CA ALA A 570 8.25 -5.97 28.51
C ALA A 570 7.80 -5.81 29.98
N GLU A 571 8.17 -6.77 30.83
CA GLU A 571 7.88 -6.79 32.27
C GLU A 571 8.87 -5.88 33.00
N PHE A 572 10.17 -6.01 32.70
CA PHE A 572 11.22 -5.11 33.17
C PHE A 572 10.91 -3.64 32.87
N TRP A 573 10.48 -3.33 31.64
CA TRP A 573 10.10 -1.96 31.26
C TRP A 573 8.74 -1.51 31.83
N HIS A 574 7.89 -2.42 32.32
CA HIS A 574 6.71 -2.07 33.10
C HIS A 574 7.12 -1.58 34.51
N ASP A 575 7.97 -2.36 35.18
CA ASP A 575 8.44 -2.07 36.55
C ASP A 575 9.32 -0.81 36.62
N VAL A 576 10.21 -0.63 35.63
CA VAL A 576 11.14 0.51 35.56
C VAL A 576 10.48 1.76 34.98
N GLY A 577 9.66 1.61 33.93
CA GLY A 577 9.07 2.71 33.16
C GLY A 577 10.05 3.44 32.20
N PRO A 578 9.55 4.40 31.40
CA PRO A 578 10.32 5.13 30.39
C PRO A 578 11.39 6.08 30.98
N PRO A 579 12.33 6.58 30.14
CA PRO A 579 13.14 7.78 30.36
C PRO A 579 12.36 8.95 30.97
N GLN A 580 13.06 9.93 31.58
CA GLN A 580 12.50 10.93 32.50
C GLN A 580 11.24 11.64 31.98
N ASP A 581 10.10 11.06 32.29
CA ASP A 581 8.77 11.54 31.92
C ASP A 581 8.19 12.30 33.14
N GLU A 582 8.75 13.49 33.40
CA GLU A 582 8.28 14.37 34.48
C GLU A 582 6.77 14.61 34.39
N PHE A 583 6.26 14.70 33.15
CA PHE A 583 4.84 14.85 32.86
C PHE A 583 4.05 13.63 33.36
N ALA A 584 4.43 12.40 33.02
CA ALA A 584 3.77 11.20 33.55
C ALA A 584 3.86 11.10 35.08
N SER A 585 4.98 11.50 35.69
CA SER A 585 5.13 11.52 37.15
C SER A 585 4.21 12.54 37.82
N GLN A 586 4.10 13.75 37.26
CA GLN A 586 3.16 14.78 37.73
C GLN A 586 1.70 14.38 37.50
N VAL A 587 1.39 13.69 36.41
CA VAL A 587 0.04 13.21 36.08
C VAL A 587 -0.38 12.02 36.95
N ALA A 588 0.52 11.07 37.23
CA ALA A 588 0.18 9.84 37.95
C ALA A 588 -0.42 10.07 39.35
N VAL A 589 -0.06 11.19 40.02
CA VAL A 589 -0.60 11.57 41.34
C VAL A 589 -1.96 12.29 41.29
N LEU A 590 -2.46 12.65 40.09
CA LEU A 590 -3.75 13.33 39.93
C LEU A 590 -4.93 12.35 39.90
N PRO A 591 -6.15 12.76 40.29
CA PRO A 591 -7.36 11.99 40.05
C PRO A 591 -7.59 11.71 38.55
N ALA A 592 -8.07 10.52 38.18
CA ALA A 592 -8.19 10.08 36.79
C ALA A 592 -8.86 11.08 35.81
N THR A 593 -9.86 11.86 36.24
CA THR A 593 -10.49 12.88 35.40
C THR A 593 -9.52 14.02 35.04
N GLN A 594 -8.63 14.40 35.96
CA GLN A 594 -7.56 15.36 35.73
C GLN A 594 -6.41 14.73 34.93
N GLN A 595 -6.14 13.44 35.11
CA GLN A 595 -5.16 12.72 34.28
C GLN A 595 -5.50 12.81 32.79
N VAL A 596 -6.75 12.48 32.41
CA VAL A 596 -7.20 12.62 31.02
C VAL A 596 -7.09 14.07 30.54
N ALA A 597 -7.44 15.05 31.36
CA ALA A 597 -7.36 16.47 30.98
C ALA A 597 -5.92 16.92 30.67
N GLN A 598 -4.94 16.51 31.48
CA GLN A 598 -3.53 16.81 31.23
C GLN A 598 -3.00 16.08 29.99
N VAL A 599 -3.34 14.79 29.81
CA VAL A 599 -2.95 14.01 28.63
C VAL A 599 -3.52 14.61 27.34
N VAL A 600 -4.78 15.09 27.35
CA VAL A 600 -5.37 15.81 26.21
C VAL A 600 -4.69 17.15 25.95
N ALA A 601 -4.34 17.90 27.00
CA ALA A 601 -3.61 19.16 26.85
C ALA A 601 -2.23 18.93 26.22
N LYS A 602 -1.47 17.94 26.70
CA LYS A 602 -0.13 17.62 26.18
C LYS A 602 -0.18 16.99 24.77
N LEU A 603 -1.20 16.17 24.48
CA LEU A 603 -1.45 15.70 23.10
C LEU A 603 -1.69 16.86 22.13
N ARG A 604 -2.45 17.90 22.54
CA ARG A 604 -2.62 19.12 21.72
C ARG A 604 -1.36 19.96 21.60
N GLU A 605 -0.54 20.02 22.64
CA GLU A 605 0.74 20.74 22.62
C GLU A 605 1.71 20.13 21.58
N LEU A 606 1.86 18.81 21.61
CA LEU A 606 2.73 18.06 20.69
C LEU A 606 2.11 17.87 19.29
N ASN A 607 0.78 17.92 19.20
CA ASN A 607 0.04 17.80 17.93
C ASN A 607 -0.94 18.98 17.78
N PRO A 608 -0.50 20.16 17.31
CA PRO A 608 -1.32 21.39 17.30
C PRO A 608 -2.59 21.35 16.45
N GLN A 609 -2.74 20.35 15.57
CA GLN A 609 -3.94 20.12 14.76
C GLN A 609 -4.94 19.14 15.40
N PHE A 610 -4.61 18.55 16.56
CA PHE A 610 -5.49 17.64 17.28
C PHE A 610 -6.68 18.39 17.89
N ASP A 611 -7.90 17.95 17.54
CA ASP A 611 -9.14 18.55 18.05
C ASP A 611 -9.33 18.38 19.57
N GLY A 612 -8.54 17.50 20.22
CA GLY A 612 -8.63 17.16 21.64
C GLY A 612 -9.89 16.40 22.03
N ARG A 613 -10.59 15.78 21.06
CA ARG A 613 -11.72 14.90 21.34
C ARG A 613 -11.20 13.52 21.69
N VAL A 614 -11.52 13.06 22.90
CA VAL A 614 -11.18 11.72 23.37
C VAL A 614 -12.41 10.98 23.89
N THR A 615 -12.55 9.71 23.52
CA THR A 615 -13.32 8.75 24.31
C THR A 615 -12.45 8.31 25.49
N ARG A 616 -13.07 8.04 26.63
CA ARG A 616 -12.37 7.64 27.86
C ARG A 616 -13.31 6.93 28.82
N LYS A 617 -12.81 5.92 29.52
CA LYS A 617 -13.49 5.21 30.60
C LYS A 617 -12.64 5.22 31.87
N ILE A 618 -13.31 5.44 32.99
CA ILE A 618 -12.70 5.47 34.31
C ILE A 618 -13.41 4.41 35.16
N ALA A 619 -12.64 3.52 35.77
CA ALA A 619 -13.12 2.49 36.70
C ALA A 619 -12.22 2.52 37.95
N ASP A 620 -12.82 2.35 39.14
CA ASP A 620 -12.11 2.31 40.42
C ASP A 620 -11.11 3.47 40.64
N GLY A 621 -11.48 4.67 40.17
CA GLY A 621 -10.66 5.89 40.26
C GLY A 621 -9.50 5.97 39.26
N LYS A 622 -9.38 5.04 38.32
CA LYS A 622 -8.28 4.91 37.33
C LYS A 622 -8.79 5.03 35.90
N VAL A 623 -8.00 5.64 35.00
CA VAL A 623 -8.31 5.62 33.57
C VAL A 623 -7.98 4.23 33.00
N THR A 624 -8.98 3.52 32.50
CA THR A 624 -8.82 2.15 31.97
C THR A 624 -8.97 2.07 30.46
N GLU A 625 -9.65 3.05 29.83
CA GLU A 625 -9.77 3.16 28.38
C GLU A 625 -9.55 4.60 27.90
N LEU A 626 -8.93 4.75 26.73
CA LEU A 626 -8.74 6.00 26.00
C LEU A 626 -8.85 5.75 24.49
N GLY A 627 -9.45 6.67 23.74
CA GLY A 627 -9.43 6.63 22.29
C GLY A 627 -9.53 8.01 21.65
N PHE A 628 -8.88 8.21 20.51
CA PHE A 628 -8.87 9.49 19.80
C PHE A 628 -8.59 9.35 18.30
N SER A 629 -9.00 10.35 17.53
CA SER A 629 -8.80 10.39 16.09
C SER A 629 -7.34 10.71 15.75
N THR A 630 -6.64 9.78 15.10
CA THR A 630 -5.22 9.94 14.73
C THR A 630 -4.98 10.72 13.43
N VAL A 631 -6.04 11.22 12.78
CA VAL A 631 -5.98 12.02 11.54
C VAL A 631 -5.08 13.25 11.68
N ALA A 632 -4.91 13.76 12.91
CA ALA A 632 -4.05 14.89 13.24
C ALA A 632 -3.14 14.62 14.47
N VAL A 633 -2.85 13.35 14.76
CA VAL A 633 -1.95 12.94 15.86
C VAL A 633 -0.85 12.02 15.30
N ARG A 634 0.40 12.41 15.53
CA ARG A 634 1.61 11.62 15.28
C ARG A 634 2.23 11.16 16.59
N ASP A 635 2.42 12.10 17.51
CA ASP A 635 3.04 11.87 18.80
C ASP A 635 1.97 11.44 19.82
N ILE A 636 2.03 10.16 20.20
CA ILE A 636 1.16 9.55 21.21
C ILE A 636 1.84 9.46 22.59
N SER A 637 3.05 10.01 22.76
CA SER A 637 3.83 9.89 24.00
C SER A 637 3.09 10.28 25.28
N PRO A 638 2.19 11.30 25.35
CA PRO A 638 1.51 11.65 26.59
C PRO A 638 0.59 10.54 27.14
N VAL A 639 0.26 9.51 26.35
CA VAL A 639 -0.55 8.37 26.79
C VAL A 639 0.19 7.51 27.84
N THR A 640 1.53 7.55 27.89
CA THR A 640 2.37 6.86 28.90
C THR A 640 1.98 7.18 30.34
N ALA A 641 1.48 8.40 30.57
CA ALA A 641 1.06 8.90 31.88
C ALA A 641 -0.11 8.10 32.49
N LEU A 642 -0.92 7.44 31.65
CA LEU A 642 -2.05 6.64 32.08
C LEU A 642 -1.60 5.22 32.43
N ARG A 643 -0.83 5.07 33.51
CA ARG A 643 -0.23 3.77 33.95
C ARG A 643 -1.23 2.62 34.18
N SER A 644 -2.53 2.92 34.33
CA SER A 644 -3.61 1.93 34.48
C SER A 644 -4.43 1.68 33.20
N LEU A 645 -4.02 2.24 32.06
CA LEU A 645 -4.70 2.11 30.78
C LEU A 645 -4.61 0.67 30.27
N GLN A 646 -5.77 0.08 29.97
CA GLN A 646 -5.87 -1.30 29.46
C GLN A 646 -6.33 -1.35 28.00
N ARG A 647 -7.05 -0.35 27.50
CA ARG A 647 -7.57 -0.36 26.13
C ARG A 647 -7.34 0.98 25.45
N LEU A 648 -6.68 0.95 24.29
CA LEU A 648 -6.28 2.13 23.53
C LEU A 648 -6.79 2.07 22.09
N SER A 649 -7.50 3.11 21.65
CA SER A 649 -7.99 3.24 20.27
C SER A 649 -7.33 4.43 19.57
N LEU A 650 -6.49 4.10 18.58
CA LEU A 650 -5.72 5.01 17.73
C LEU A 650 -6.30 5.01 16.30
N ALA A 651 -7.62 4.83 16.16
CA ALA A 651 -8.27 4.75 14.85
C ALA A 651 -8.62 6.15 14.31
N PRO A 652 -8.36 6.46 13.03
CA PRO A 652 -8.83 7.70 12.43
C PRO A 652 -10.36 7.71 12.34
N VAL A 653 -10.98 8.85 12.70
CA VAL A 653 -12.43 9.05 12.67
C VAL A 653 -12.79 9.85 11.42
N GLY A 654 -13.34 9.19 10.40
CA GLY A 654 -13.75 9.87 9.15
C GLY A 654 -14.19 8.99 7.97
N GLY A 655 -14.42 7.69 8.15
CA GLY A 655 -14.74 6.76 7.05
C GLY A 655 -13.54 6.00 6.50
N THR A 656 -13.74 5.15 5.50
CA THR A 656 -12.76 4.13 5.05
C THR A 656 -11.53 4.68 4.33
N ASN A 657 -11.56 5.96 3.91
CA ASN A 657 -10.53 6.56 3.06
C ASN A 657 -9.66 7.56 3.84
N VAL A 658 -9.78 7.62 5.16
CA VAL A 658 -9.04 8.54 6.02
C VAL A 658 -7.97 7.78 6.80
N SER A 659 -6.70 8.08 6.54
CA SER A 659 -5.58 7.55 7.30
C SER A 659 -5.27 8.39 8.54
N GLY A 660 -4.83 7.73 9.60
CA GLY A 660 -4.21 8.35 10.77
C GLY A 660 -2.71 8.52 10.58
N GLN A 661 -2.06 9.32 11.43
CA GLN A 661 -0.65 9.68 11.27
C GLN A 661 0.30 8.98 12.27
N VAL A 662 -0.18 8.04 13.09
CA VAL A 662 0.65 7.34 14.09
C VAL A 662 1.46 6.22 13.44
N ALA A 663 2.72 6.50 13.10
CA ALA A 663 3.67 5.47 12.65
C ALA A 663 4.32 4.71 13.82
N ASP A 664 4.66 5.43 14.90
CA ASP A 664 5.46 4.92 16.00
C ASP A 664 4.61 4.41 17.17
N LEU A 665 4.87 3.17 17.58
CA LEU A 665 4.28 2.55 18.78
C LEU A 665 5.27 2.43 19.94
N SER A 666 6.50 2.93 19.81
CA SER A 666 7.53 2.90 20.85
C SER A 666 7.10 3.52 22.19
N PRO A 667 6.25 4.57 22.25
CA PRO A 667 5.72 5.07 23.52
C PRO A 667 4.83 4.07 24.28
N LEU A 668 4.29 3.05 23.60
CA LEU A 668 3.48 2.00 24.22
C LEU A 668 4.32 0.88 24.85
N ARG A 669 5.67 0.91 24.72
CA ARG A 669 6.57 -0.07 25.33
C ARG A 669 6.38 -0.09 26.86
N GLY A 670 6.28 -1.28 27.45
CA GLY A 670 6.06 -1.45 28.90
C GLY A 670 4.64 -1.14 29.39
N MET A 671 3.69 -0.74 28.52
CA MET A 671 2.28 -0.63 28.91
C MET A 671 1.61 -2.01 28.97
N TRP A 672 0.72 -2.23 29.93
CA TRP A 672 -0.09 -3.45 30.02
C TRP A 672 -1.46 -3.27 29.36
N LEU A 673 -1.44 -3.05 28.05
CA LEU A 673 -2.64 -3.02 27.22
C LEU A 673 -3.20 -4.44 27.04
N ALA A 674 -4.51 -4.57 27.26
CA ALA A 674 -5.33 -5.73 26.94
C ALA A 674 -6.02 -5.62 25.58
N ALA A 675 -6.17 -4.42 25.02
CA ALA A 675 -6.62 -4.20 23.64
C ALA A 675 -5.96 -2.98 22.97
N LEU A 676 -5.60 -3.10 21.70
CA LEU A 676 -5.09 -2.01 20.85
C LEU A 676 -5.75 -2.01 19.47
N TRP A 677 -6.24 -0.84 19.05
CA TRP A 677 -6.76 -0.59 17.70
C TRP A 677 -5.92 0.51 17.02
N CYS A 678 -5.02 0.13 16.13
CA CYS A 678 -4.15 1.04 15.37
C CYS A 678 -4.37 0.95 13.84
N GLN A 679 -5.46 0.32 13.39
CA GLN A 679 -5.80 0.20 11.97
C GLN A 679 -5.89 1.54 11.23
N ASN A 680 -5.62 1.54 9.93
CA ASN A 680 -5.56 2.71 9.05
C ASN A 680 -4.48 3.76 9.43
N ASN A 681 -3.40 3.35 10.11
CA ASN A 681 -2.23 4.21 10.39
C ASN A 681 -0.96 3.61 9.75
N PRO A 682 0.09 4.41 9.48
CA PRO A 682 1.36 3.93 8.91
C PRO A 682 2.25 3.17 9.92
N VAL A 683 1.66 2.33 10.79
CA VAL A 683 2.39 1.42 11.68
C VAL A 683 3.05 0.33 10.83
N SER A 684 4.35 0.11 11.00
CA SER A 684 5.09 -1.02 10.41
C SER A 684 5.74 -1.93 11.46
N ASP A 685 6.12 -1.38 12.62
CA ASP A 685 6.81 -2.11 13.68
C ASP A 685 5.88 -2.49 14.85
N LEU A 686 5.78 -3.80 15.12
CA LEU A 686 5.03 -4.35 16.25
C LEU A 686 5.92 -4.74 17.45
N ARG A 687 7.26 -4.57 17.37
CA ARG A 687 8.20 -4.90 18.48
C ARG A 687 7.87 -4.18 19.80
N PRO A 688 7.40 -2.92 19.85
CA PRO A 688 6.98 -2.28 21.11
C PRO A 688 5.85 -3.00 21.86
N LEU A 689 5.05 -3.81 21.16
CA LEU A 689 3.93 -4.57 21.73
C LEU A 689 4.30 -5.97 22.24
N ARG A 690 5.51 -6.45 21.94
CA ARG A 690 5.98 -7.79 22.30
C ARG A 690 5.85 -8.02 23.80
N GLY A 691 5.26 -9.16 24.18
CA GLY A 691 5.12 -9.56 25.59
C GLY A 691 4.02 -8.85 26.37
N GLN A 692 3.27 -7.92 25.77
CA GLN A 692 2.11 -7.30 26.42
C GLN A 692 0.94 -8.29 26.55
N PRO A 693 0.06 -8.15 27.57
CA PRO A 693 -1.11 -9.01 27.76
C PRO A 693 -2.28 -8.71 26.79
N LEU A 694 -1.96 -8.35 25.53
CA LEU A 694 -2.94 -8.00 24.51
C LEU A 694 -3.80 -9.21 24.15
N SER A 695 -5.11 -9.06 24.36
CA SER A 695 -6.17 -10.00 23.95
C SER A 695 -6.80 -9.62 22.60
N VAL A 696 -6.69 -8.36 22.19
CA VAL A 696 -7.20 -7.83 20.93
C VAL A 696 -6.14 -6.92 20.29
N LEU A 697 -5.79 -7.19 19.03
CA LEU A 697 -4.99 -6.30 18.20
C LEU A 697 -5.66 -6.09 16.84
N SER A 698 -5.78 -4.84 16.41
CA SER A 698 -6.20 -4.49 15.05
C SER A 698 -5.20 -3.54 14.42
N CYS A 699 -4.44 -4.05 13.47
CA CYS A 699 -3.47 -3.39 12.62
C CYS A 699 -3.80 -3.56 11.12
N GLY A 700 -5.08 -3.69 10.76
CA GLY A 700 -5.51 -3.69 9.36
C GLY A 700 -5.27 -2.34 8.66
N SER A 701 -5.05 -2.33 7.34
CA SER A 701 -4.66 -1.13 6.58
C SER A 701 -3.44 -0.40 7.16
N THR A 702 -2.44 -1.17 7.60
CA THR A 702 -1.15 -0.65 8.10
C THR A 702 0.00 -1.20 7.24
N GLN A 703 1.23 -0.76 7.52
CA GLN A 703 2.45 -1.19 6.83
C GLN A 703 3.11 -2.41 7.50
N VAL A 704 2.39 -3.14 8.37
CA VAL A 704 2.90 -4.36 9.01
C VAL A 704 3.14 -5.45 7.98
N THR A 705 4.33 -6.05 8.02
CA THR A 705 4.69 -7.23 7.20
C THR A 705 5.11 -8.42 8.06
N ASP A 706 5.65 -8.18 9.27
CA ASP A 706 6.15 -9.20 10.19
C ASP A 706 5.24 -9.36 11.42
N LEU A 707 4.81 -10.59 11.68
CA LEU A 707 4.02 -10.97 12.86
C LEU A 707 4.86 -11.64 13.96
N ALA A 708 6.16 -11.88 13.76
CA ALA A 708 7.05 -12.48 14.75
C ALA A 708 7.17 -11.74 16.11
N PRO A 709 6.88 -10.43 16.23
CA PRO A 709 6.71 -9.78 17.53
C PRO A 709 5.56 -10.35 18.36
N LEU A 710 4.51 -10.88 17.72
CA LEU A 710 3.27 -11.37 18.36
C LEU A 710 3.32 -12.82 18.87
N ARG A 711 4.39 -13.56 18.53
CA ARG A 711 4.50 -15.00 18.81
C ARG A 711 4.33 -15.30 20.31
N GLY A 712 3.32 -16.09 20.65
CA GLY A 712 3.03 -16.54 22.01
C GLY A 712 2.23 -15.55 22.88
N MET A 713 1.82 -14.40 22.35
CA MET A 713 0.98 -13.44 23.07
C MET A 713 -0.47 -13.97 23.26
N PRO A 714 -1.21 -13.54 24.30
CA PRO A 714 -2.54 -14.08 24.64
C PRO A 714 -3.69 -13.54 23.76
N LEU A 715 -3.42 -13.29 22.48
CA LEU A 715 -4.38 -12.72 21.52
C LEU A 715 -5.54 -13.69 21.25
N GLN A 716 -6.76 -13.18 21.42
CA GLN A 716 -8.02 -13.82 21.01
C GLN A 716 -8.58 -13.22 19.71
N VAL A 717 -8.23 -11.97 19.39
CA VAL A 717 -8.63 -11.28 18.15
C VAL A 717 -7.40 -10.64 17.50
N LEU A 718 -7.15 -10.96 16.23
CA LEU A 718 -6.16 -10.30 15.38
C LEU A 718 -6.81 -9.84 14.08
N SER A 719 -6.57 -8.59 13.70
CA SER A 719 -6.97 -8.02 12.42
C SER A 719 -5.75 -7.40 11.74
N CYS A 720 -5.35 -7.97 10.61
CA CYS A 720 -4.32 -7.51 9.68
C CYS A 720 -4.84 -7.49 8.23
N ASP A 721 -6.16 -7.35 8.02
CA ASP A 721 -6.78 -7.08 6.72
C ASP A 721 -6.06 -5.93 5.99
N HIS A 722 -5.88 -6.00 4.66
CA HIS A 722 -5.23 -4.95 3.86
C HIS A 722 -3.79 -4.62 4.33
N THR A 723 -2.98 -5.63 4.66
CA THR A 723 -1.56 -5.48 5.03
C THR A 723 -0.66 -6.36 4.16
N ASP A 724 0.64 -6.09 4.15
CA ASP A 724 1.62 -6.82 3.34
C ASP A 724 2.13 -8.13 3.98
N VAL A 725 1.50 -8.58 5.07
CA VAL A 725 1.78 -9.87 5.74
C VAL A 725 1.67 -11.03 4.76
N SER A 726 2.69 -11.88 4.70
CA SER A 726 2.71 -13.12 3.89
C SER A 726 2.81 -14.41 4.71
N ASP A 727 3.36 -14.35 5.92
CA ASP A 727 3.57 -15.51 6.80
C ASP A 727 2.68 -15.42 8.05
N LEU A 728 1.97 -16.52 8.34
CA LEU A 728 1.20 -16.68 9.58
C LEU A 728 1.91 -17.56 10.62
N GLY A 729 3.11 -18.09 10.35
CA GLY A 729 3.89 -18.98 11.23
C GLY A 729 4.28 -18.39 12.60
N ALA A 730 4.07 -17.09 12.82
CA ALA A 730 4.11 -16.48 14.15
C ALA A 730 2.90 -16.84 15.03
N LEU A 731 1.74 -17.14 14.42
CA LEU A 731 0.45 -17.39 15.07
C LEU A 731 0.21 -18.85 15.47
N ALA A 732 1.09 -19.77 15.05
CA ALA A 732 0.92 -21.20 15.26
C ALA A 732 0.72 -21.56 16.75
N GLY A 733 -0.37 -22.25 17.08
CA GLY A 733 -0.73 -22.66 18.44
C GLY A 733 -1.38 -21.59 19.33
N MET A 734 -1.54 -20.34 18.85
CA MET A 734 -2.18 -19.27 19.62
C MET A 734 -3.70 -19.48 19.76
N GLN A 735 -4.26 -19.01 20.88
CA GLN A 735 -5.67 -19.22 21.27
C GLN A 735 -6.65 -18.25 20.59
N LEU A 736 -6.43 -18.03 19.30
CA LEU A 736 -7.10 -17.02 18.49
C LEU A 736 -8.54 -17.46 18.13
N GLN A 737 -9.53 -16.64 18.46
CA GLN A 737 -10.95 -16.83 18.12
C GLN A 737 -11.38 -16.05 16.88
N THR A 738 -10.70 -14.96 16.55
CA THR A 738 -10.98 -14.16 15.35
C THR A 738 -9.69 -13.78 14.65
N LEU A 739 -9.59 -14.13 13.36
CA LEU A 739 -8.51 -13.69 12.48
C LEU A 739 -9.11 -12.99 11.25
N TRP A 740 -8.68 -11.75 11.00
CA TRP A 740 -8.98 -11.06 9.75
C TRP A 740 -7.66 -10.79 9.01
N CYS A 741 -7.45 -11.46 7.87
CA CYS A 741 -6.28 -11.37 6.99
C CYS A 741 -6.67 -11.36 5.49
N HIS A 742 -7.82 -10.75 5.15
CA HIS A 742 -8.27 -10.53 3.78
C HIS A 742 -7.49 -9.37 3.12
N LYS A 743 -7.18 -9.50 1.82
CA LYS A 743 -6.24 -8.66 1.07
C LYS A 743 -4.88 -8.60 1.75
N THR A 744 -4.29 -9.77 1.94
CA THR A 744 -2.90 -9.91 2.39
C THR A 744 -2.09 -10.73 1.38
N LYS A 745 -0.80 -10.93 1.64
CA LYS A 745 0.07 -11.79 0.83
C LYS A 745 0.09 -13.25 1.33
N VAL A 746 -0.82 -13.61 2.24
CA VAL A 746 -0.92 -14.96 2.82
C VAL A 746 -1.44 -15.96 1.78
N THR A 747 -0.57 -16.87 1.37
CA THR A 747 -0.93 -17.98 0.45
C THR A 747 -1.04 -19.35 1.12
N ASP A 748 -0.65 -19.46 2.39
CA ASP A 748 -0.77 -20.70 3.18
C ASP A 748 -1.64 -20.48 4.42
N LEU A 749 -2.69 -21.30 4.54
CA LEU A 749 -3.61 -21.32 5.68
C LEU A 749 -3.40 -22.56 6.57
N ALA A 750 -2.40 -23.42 6.31
CA ALA A 750 -2.13 -24.65 7.08
C ALA A 750 -1.97 -24.38 8.57
N VAL A 751 -1.37 -23.24 8.94
CA VAL A 751 -1.24 -22.72 10.31
C VAL A 751 -2.57 -22.63 11.06
N LEU A 752 -3.68 -22.38 10.37
CA LEU A 752 -5.01 -22.24 10.99
C LEU A 752 -5.59 -23.58 11.46
N THR A 753 -5.02 -24.71 11.03
CA THR A 753 -5.47 -26.05 11.41
C THR A 753 -5.28 -26.25 12.92
N ASN A 754 -6.34 -26.68 13.61
CA ASN A 754 -6.43 -26.82 15.08
C ASN A 754 -6.38 -25.50 15.88
N MET A 755 -6.40 -24.31 15.26
CA MET A 755 -6.65 -23.05 15.99
C MET A 755 -8.14 -22.95 16.38
N PRO A 756 -8.49 -22.38 17.56
CA PRO A 756 -9.86 -22.31 18.06
C PRO A 756 -10.71 -21.19 17.41
N LEU A 757 -10.52 -20.96 16.12
CA LEU A 757 -11.11 -19.86 15.35
C LEU A 757 -12.63 -20.01 15.21
N ARG A 758 -13.34 -18.91 15.46
CA ARG A 758 -14.79 -18.74 15.32
C ARG A 758 -15.16 -17.83 14.14
N GLU A 759 -14.36 -16.80 13.87
CA GLU A 759 -14.50 -15.97 12.66
C GLU A 759 -13.16 -15.87 11.92
N LEU A 760 -13.22 -16.09 10.61
CA LEU A 760 -12.12 -15.87 9.69
C LEU A 760 -12.53 -14.90 8.57
N ARG A 761 -11.67 -13.93 8.26
CA ARG A 761 -11.68 -13.23 6.97
C ARG A 761 -10.35 -13.50 6.28
N CYS A 762 -10.38 -13.99 5.04
CA CYS A 762 -9.17 -14.38 4.32
C CYS A 762 -9.39 -14.36 2.80
N ASP A 763 -8.29 -14.33 2.05
CA ASP A 763 -8.27 -14.51 0.59
C ASP A 763 -8.42 -15.99 0.24
N TYR A 764 -9.69 -16.39 0.13
CA TYR A 764 -10.16 -17.77 0.03
C TYR A 764 -10.16 -18.31 -1.40
N LEU A 765 -9.47 -19.43 -1.62
CA LEU A 765 -9.52 -20.22 -2.85
C LEU A 765 -10.19 -21.58 -2.58
N ALA A 766 -11.41 -21.76 -3.07
CA ALA A 766 -12.26 -22.90 -2.72
C ALA A 766 -11.67 -24.30 -2.99
N ALA A 767 -10.73 -24.40 -3.94
CA ALA A 767 -10.03 -25.65 -4.28
C ALA A 767 -8.81 -25.94 -3.37
N ARG A 768 -8.23 -24.92 -2.72
CA ARG A 768 -7.08 -25.03 -1.79
C ARG A 768 -7.56 -25.10 -0.34
N ASP A 769 -8.38 -24.14 0.04
CA ASP A 769 -8.75 -23.89 1.45
C ASP A 769 -10.05 -24.58 1.85
N GLY A 770 -10.84 -25.04 0.88
CA GLY A 770 -12.21 -25.49 1.09
C GLY A 770 -12.34 -26.73 2.00
N GLU A 771 -11.34 -27.61 2.05
CA GLU A 771 -11.32 -28.74 2.99
C GLU A 771 -10.76 -28.34 4.36
N LEU A 772 -9.66 -27.57 4.37
CA LEU A 772 -9.03 -27.02 5.57
C LEU A 772 -10.05 -26.25 6.43
N LEU A 773 -10.78 -25.30 5.83
CA LEU A 773 -11.76 -24.48 6.55
C LEU A 773 -13.02 -25.24 6.98
N ARG A 774 -13.32 -26.41 6.40
CA ARG A 774 -14.37 -27.31 6.90
C ARG A 774 -13.90 -28.15 8.09
N ASN A 775 -12.60 -28.42 8.15
CA ASN A 775 -11.95 -29.17 9.23
C ASN A 775 -11.57 -28.31 10.44
N ILE A 776 -11.98 -27.02 10.49
CA ILE A 776 -11.97 -26.17 11.69
C ILE A 776 -13.39 -26.18 12.30
N PRO A 777 -13.71 -27.10 13.24
CA PRO A 777 -15.08 -27.30 13.73
C PRO A 777 -15.60 -26.15 14.61
N THR A 778 -14.72 -25.26 15.07
CA THR A 778 -15.09 -24.06 15.85
C THR A 778 -15.61 -22.92 14.99
N LEU A 779 -15.48 -23.00 13.66
CA LEU A 779 -15.70 -21.88 12.74
C LEU A 779 -17.18 -21.58 12.52
N GLN A 780 -17.60 -20.37 12.88
CA GLN A 780 -18.99 -19.89 12.83
C GLN A 780 -19.22 -18.92 11.67
N ARG A 781 -18.19 -18.17 11.25
CA ARG A 781 -18.25 -17.19 10.17
C ARG A 781 -17.02 -17.23 9.27
N ILE A 782 -17.23 -17.04 7.96
CA ILE A 782 -16.18 -16.88 6.94
C ILE A 782 -16.53 -15.66 6.08
N ASN A 783 -15.58 -14.74 5.92
CA ASN A 783 -15.71 -13.54 5.08
C ASN A 783 -16.99 -12.72 5.33
N GLY A 784 -17.44 -12.68 6.60
CA GLY A 784 -18.64 -11.98 7.07
C GLY A 784 -19.94 -12.80 7.04
N GLU A 785 -20.02 -13.84 6.21
CA GLU A 785 -21.15 -14.77 6.14
C GLU A 785 -21.09 -15.79 7.31
N THR A 786 -22.21 -16.37 7.72
CA THR A 786 -22.17 -17.57 8.60
C THR A 786 -21.63 -18.75 7.80
N THR A 787 -20.97 -19.73 8.44
CA THR A 787 -20.46 -20.91 7.71
C THR A 787 -21.57 -21.63 6.94
N THR A 788 -22.78 -21.72 7.50
CA THR A 788 -23.95 -22.25 6.78
C THR A 788 -24.28 -21.44 5.52
N MET A 789 -24.34 -20.11 5.59
CA MET A 789 -24.66 -19.26 4.42
C MET A 789 -23.53 -19.22 3.39
N PHE A 790 -22.28 -19.19 3.84
CA PHE A 790 -21.09 -19.27 2.99
C PHE A 790 -21.11 -20.55 2.15
N TRP A 791 -21.28 -21.72 2.80
CA TRP A 791 -21.41 -22.99 2.09
C TRP A 791 -22.71 -23.10 1.28
N LEU A 792 -23.81 -22.46 1.70
CA LEU A 792 -25.06 -22.42 0.93
C LEU A 792 -24.90 -21.58 -0.35
N ARG A 793 -24.13 -20.50 -0.34
CA ARG A 793 -23.84 -19.68 -1.53
C ARG A 793 -23.02 -20.48 -2.56
N GLU A 794 -22.00 -21.21 -2.09
CA GLU A 794 -21.20 -22.14 -2.91
C GLU A 794 -22.04 -23.30 -3.50
N VAL A 795 -23.13 -23.70 -2.84
CA VAL A 795 -24.07 -24.73 -3.33
C VAL A 795 -25.16 -24.15 -4.23
N GLY A 796 -25.69 -22.98 -3.92
CA GLY A 796 -26.78 -22.32 -4.66
C GLY A 796 -26.38 -21.89 -6.07
N ALA A 797 -25.09 -21.66 -6.31
CA ALA A 797 -24.50 -21.49 -7.63
C ALA A 797 -24.75 -22.69 -8.59
N LYS A 798 -25.26 -23.83 -8.10
CA LYS A 798 -25.54 -25.04 -8.89
C LYS A 798 -27.02 -25.28 -9.25
N SER A 799 -27.95 -24.40 -8.86
CA SER A 799 -29.40 -24.63 -9.07
C SER A 799 -30.08 -23.57 -9.94
N ALA A 800 -29.87 -23.62 -11.26
CA ALA A 800 -30.54 -22.74 -12.23
C ALA A 800 -30.86 -23.44 -13.57
N THR A 801 -31.90 -24.28 -13.62
CA THR A 801 -32.49 -24.84 -14.85
C THR A 801 -34.03 -24.87 -14.77
N PRO A 802 -34.77 -24.90 -15.91
CA PRO A 802 -36.09 -24.29 -15.99
C PRO A 802 -37.29 -25.13 -15.52
N ARG A 803 -38.44 -24.46 -15.41
CA ARG A 803 -39.71 -24.93 -14.83
C ARG A 803 -40.43 -25.96 -15.71
N ALA A 804 -41.13 -26.90 -15.07
CA ALA A 804 -41.67 -28.12 -15.70
C ALA A 804 -42.98 -27.94 -16.51
N VAL A 805 -43.25 -28.91 -17.40
CA VAL A 805 -44.52 -29.07 -18.14
C VAL A 805 -45.02 -30.52 -18.04
N SER A 806 -46.31 -30.68 -17.69
CA SER A 806 -47.21 -31.87 -17.73
C SER A 806 -46.67 -33.28 -17.40
N LYS A 807 -47.35 -33.96 -16.45
CA LYS A 807 -47.24 -35.42 -16.22
C LYS A 807 -48.08 -36.22 -17.23
N GLY A 808 -47.60 -37.41 -17.60
CA GLY A 808 -48.38 -38.48 -18.26
C GLY A 808 -47.75 -39.85 -18.02
N ALA A 809 -48.56 -40.84 -17.61
CA ALA A 809 -48.16 -42.22 -17.30
C ALA A 809 -49.31 -43.17 -17.75
N PRO A 810 -49.29 -44.53 -17.59
CA PRO A 810 -48.29 -45.40 -16.93
C PRO A 810 -48.00 -46.76 -17.64
N ARG A 811 -47.20 -47.62 -16.97
CA ARG A 811 -47.27 -49.12 -16.86
C ARG A 811 -46.09 -49.98 -17.35
N VAL A 812 -45.50 -50.68 -16.37
CA VAL A 812 -45.26 -52.16 -16.26
C VAL A 812 -44.73 -52.95 -17.46
N GLY A 813 -43.60 -53.65 -17.27
CA GLY A 813 -43.16 -54.81 -18.07
C GLY A 813 -42.02 -55.60 -17.37
N ARG A 814 -41.98 -56.94 -17.50
CA ARG A 814 -40.97 -57.82 -16.88
C ARG A 814 -39.96 -58.38 -17.90
N VAL A 815 -38.68 -58.32 -17.54
CA VAL A 815 -37.60 -59.33 -17.67
C VAL A 815 -37.76 -60.45 -18.73
N SER A 816 -36.78 -60.60 -19.65
CA SER A 816 -36.03 -61.85 -19.99
C SER A 816 -35.43 -61.88 -21.40
N GLN A 817 -34.11 -61.77 -21.45
CA GLN A 817 -33.11 -62.21 -22.46
C GLN A 817 -33.54 -62.88 -23.79
N THR A 818 -32.86 -62.48 -24.88
CA THR A 818 -32.26 -63.43 -25.86
C THR A 818 -31.01 -62.80 -26.51
N ARG A 819 -30.15 -63.60 -27.18
CA ARG A 819 -28.78 -63.22 -27.58
C ARG A 819 -28.64 -62.71 -29.03
N MET A 820 -28.04 -61.52 -29.16
CA MET A 820 -26.87 -61.12 -29.99
C MET A 820 -26.56 -61.83 -31.34
N PRO A 821 -25.99 -61.12 -32.35
CA PRO A 821 -24.57 -60.70 -32.24
C PRO A 821 -24.13 -59.32 -32.81
N ALA A 822 -23.12 -58.76 -32.12
CA ALA A 822 -21.98 -57.95 -32.61
C ALA A 822 -22.14 -56.51 -33.17
N ALA A 823 -21.12 -55.69 -32.83
CA ALA A 823 -20.75 -54.34 -33.32
C ALA A 823 -21.75 -53.18 -33.08
N THR A 824 -21.39 -52.02 -32.50
CA THR A 824 -20.07 -51.50 -32.03
C THR A 824 -20.14 -51.01 -30.56
N SER A 825 -19.00 -50.98 -29.88
CA SER A 825 -18.88 -50.66 -28.45
C SER A 825 -18.78 -49.16 -28.17
N GLY A 826 -19.79 -48.60 -27.48
CA GLY A 826 -19.70 -47.28 -26.84
C GLY A 826 -19.37 -47.38 -25.35
N LEU A 827 -18.44 -46.55 -24.87
CA LEU A 827 -18.19 -46.35 -23.44
C LEU A 827 -19.39 -45.64 -22.79
N SER A 828 -19.75 -45.98 -21.55
CA SER A 828 -20.69 -45.15 -20.78
C SER A 828 -20.06 -43.81 -20.42
N GLY A 829 -20.87 -42.77 -20.15
CA GLY A 829 -20.35 -41.44 -19.79
C GLY A 829 -19.41 -41.47 -18.57
N LYS A 830 -19.63 -42.38 -17.63
CA LYS A 830 -18.76 -42.56 -16.45
C LYS A 830 -17.40 -43.18 -16.81
N GLN A 831 -17.39 -44.17 -17.70
CA GLN A 831 -16.13 -44.73 -18.24
C GLN A 831 -15.38 -43.71 -19.10
N MET A 832 -16.11 -42.90 -19.87
CA MET A 832 -15.57 -41.80 -20.67
C MET A 832 -14.94 -40.70 -19.79
N LEU A 833 -15.59 -40.34 -18.67
CA LEU A 833 -15.01 -39.44 -17.66
C LEU A 833 -13.71 -40.00 -17.06
N GLN A 834 -13.69 -41.29 -16.70
CA GLN A 834 -12.49 -41.93 -16.14
C GLN A 834 -11.33 -41.94 -17.17
N LYS A 835 -11.63 -42.25 -18.44
CA LYS A 835 -10.64 -42.17 -19.53
C LYS A 835 -10.13 -40.73 -19.73
N PHE A 836 -11.04 -39.75 -19.71
CA PHE A 836 -10.70 -38.33 -19.81
C PHE A 836 -9.78 -37.88 -18.68
N ILE A 837 -10.10 -38.17 -17.42
CA ILE A 837 -9.26 -37.79 -16.26
C ILE A 837 -7.89 -38.45 -16.35
N ALA A 838 -7.81 -39.74 -16.73
CA ALA A 838 -6.54 -40.43 -16.91
C ALA A 838 -5.67 -39.76 -18.00
N ARG A 839 -6.23 -39.48 -19.18
CA ARG A 839 -5.50 -38.82 -20.27
C ARG A 839 -5.21 -37.35 -20.03
N MET A 840 -6.02 -36.64 -19.24
CA MET A 840 -5.71 -35.28 -18.77
C MET A 840 -4.48 -35.27 -17.86
N LYS A 841 -4.32 -36.26 -16.97
CA LYS A 841 -3.11 -36.41 -16.13
C LYS A 841 -1.88 -36.87 -16.93
N GLU A 842 -2.08 -37.69 -17.95
CA GLU A 842 -1.04 -38.08 -18.91
C GLU A 842 -0.50 -36.87 -19.69
N ALA A 843 -1.40 -36.06 -20.28
CA ALA A 843 -1.03 -34.88 -21.08
C ALA A 843 -0.61 -33.66 -20.24
N ASN A 844 -1.08 -33.58 -18.98
CA ASN A 844 -0.81 -32.47 -18.07
C ASN A 844 -0.46 -33.03 -16.67
N PRO A 845 0.82 -33.34 -16.38
CA PRO A 845 1.21 -34.04 -15.14
C PRO A 845 0.83 -33.34 -13.83
N GLY A 846 0.64 -32.01 -13.83
CA GLY A 846 0.15 -31.25 -12.68
C GLY A 846 -1.38 -31.21 -12.52
N PHE A 847 -2.14 -31.83 -13.42
CA PHE A 847 -3.60 -31.79 -13.37
C PHE A 847 -4.16 -32.58 -12.16
N SER A 848 -4.79 -31.86 -11.24
CA SER A 848 -5.38 -32.44 -10.02
C SER A 848 -6.36 -33.59 -10.29
N GLY A 849 -7.07 -33.56 -11.44
CA GLY A 849 -8.19 -34.44 -11.74
C GLY A 849 -9.53 -33.91 -11.21
N ASN A 850 -9.55 -32.72 -10.60
CA ASN A 850 -10.78 -32.09 -10.11
C ASN A 850 -11.61 -31.59 -11.29
N VAL A 851 -12.58 -32.42 -11.69
CA VAL A 851 -13.51 -32.18 -12.79
C VAL A 851 -14.94 -32.24 -12.24
N GLN A 852 -15.76 -31.26 -12.59
CA GLN A 852 -17.20 -31.26 -12.35
C GLN A 852 -17.91 -31.67 -13.66
N PRO A 853 -18.35 -32.92 -13.80
CA PRO A 853 -19.11 -33.38 -14.96
C PRO A 853 -20.60 -33.06 -14.81
N VAL A 854 -21.31 -32.90 -15.93
CA VAL A 854 -22.79 -33.02 -15.98
C VAL A 854 -23.16 -34.15 -16.93
N PHE A 855 -24.16 -34.93 -16.53
CA PHE A 855 -24.68 -36.08 -17.28
C PHE A 855 -26.15 -35.87 -17.66
N GLU A 856 -26.48 -36.18 -18.90
CA GLU A 856 -27.86 -36.26 -19.39
C GLU A 856 -28.17 -37.75 -19.64
N GLY A 857 -28.74 -38.41 -18.63
CA GLY A 857 -28.81 -39.87 -18.56
C GLY A 857 -27.42 -40.49 -18.35
N GLU A 858 -27.07 -41.49 -19.15
CA GLU A 858 -25.72 -42.10 -19.14
C GLU A 858 -24.71 -41.40 -20.08
N LYS A 859 -25.08 -40.26 -20.70
CA LYS A 859 -24.18 -39.47 -21.55
C LYS A 859 -23.51 -38.35 -20.76
N LEU A 860 -22.19 -38.24 -20.90
CA LEU A 860 -21.40 -37.10 -20.41
C LEU A 860 -21.57 -35.93 -21.40
N VAL A 861 -22.08 -34.79 -20.93
CA VAL A 861 -22.47 -33.65 -21.78
C VAL A 861 -21.75 -32.36 -21.44
N GLU A 862 -21.25 -32.22 -20.21
CA GLU A 862 -20.48 -31.07 -19.75
C GLU A 862 -19.28 -31.49 -18.92
N LEU A 863 -18.19 -30.73 -19.03
CA LEU A 863 -17.00 -30.83 -18.21
C LEU A 863 -16.56 -29.44 -17.75
N ALA A 864 -16.35 -29.27 -16.45
CA ALA A 864 -15.79 -28.05 -15.87
C ALA A 864 -14.56 -28.35 -15.00
N PHE A 865 -13.45 -27.63 -15.18
CA PHE A 865 -12.20 -27.79 -14.43
C PHE A 865 -11.35 -26.49 -14.44
N THR A 866 -10.37 -26.40 -13.53
CA THR A 866 -9.41 -25.28 -13.50
C THR A 866 -8.17 -25.53 -14.37
N THR A 867 -7.55 -24.47 -14.88
CA THR A 867 -6.44 -24.54 -15.86
C THR A 867 -5.05 -24.19 -15.32
N GLU A 868 -4.88 -24.09 -14.00
CA GLU A 868 -3.64 -23.71 -13.31
C GLU A 868 -2.44 -24.62 -13.64
N ALA A 869 -2.71 -25.86 -14.05
CA ALA A 869 -1.72 -26.82 -14.51
C ALA A 869 -2.11 -27.48 -15.86
N VAL A 870 -2.95 -26.82 -16.67
CA VAL A 870 -3.44 -27.36 -17.96
C VAL A 870 -2.92 -26.51 -19.11
N THR A 871 -2.01 -27.09 -19.90
CA THR A 871 -1.49 -26.50 -21.14
C THR A 871 -2.03 -27.19 -22.39
N ASP A 872 -2.37 -28.48 -22.31
CA ASP A 872 -2.92 -29.27 -23.42
C ASP A 872 -4.37 -29.72 -23.17
N LEU A 873 -5.22 -29.47 -24.15
CA LEU A 873 -6.63 -29.88 -24.19
C LEU A 873 -6.86 -31.08 -25.12
N SER A 874 -5.82 -31.73 -25.67
CA SER A 874 -5.96 -32.92 -26.54
C SER A 874 -6.85 -34.04 -25.98
N PRO A 875 -6.89 -34.32 -24.66
CA PRO A 875 -7.77 -35.35 -24.10
C PRO A 875 -9.27 -35.02 -24.16
N VAL A 876 -9.65 -33.75 -24.34
CA VAL A 876 -11.07 -33.35 -24.53
C VAL A 876 -11.67 -34.05 -25.76
N ARG A 877 -10.85 -34.39 -26.76
CA ARG A 877 -11.26 -35.09 -27.98
C ARG A 877 -11.72 -36.53 -27.75
N ASP A 878 -11.36 -37.15 -26.63
CA ASP A 878 -11.85 -38.49 -26.25
C ASP A 878 -13.32 -38.48 -25.78
N VAL A 879 -13.89 -37.30 -25.52
CA VAL A 879 -15.22 -37.14 -24.91
C VAL A 879 -16.28 -37.00 -26.00
N LEU A 880 -16.59 -38.13 -26.66
CA LEU A 880 -17.53 -38.20 -27.77
C LEU A 880 -18.92 -37.69 -27.39
N GLY A 881 -19.33 -36.57 -27.99
CA GLY A 881 -20.63 -35.94 -27.76
C GLY A 881 -20.66 -34.87 -26.68
N LEU A 882 -19.49 -34.44 -26.16
CA LEU A 882 -19.38 -33.29 -25.25
C LEU A 882 -20.02 -32.04 -25.88
N ALA A 883 -20.99 -31.46 -25.19
CA ALA A 883 -21.73 -30.29 -25.65
C ALA A 883 -21.30 -28.99 -24.94
N ARG A 884 -20.75 -29.07 -23.73
CA ARG A 884 -20.41 -27.89 -22.92
C ARG A 884 -19.03 -28.07 -22.27
N LEU A 885 -18.18 -27.05 -22.29
CA LEU A 885 -16.83 -27.09 -21.70
C LEU A 885 -16.56 -25.80 -20.92
N ARG A 886 -16.05 -25.94 -19.69
CA ARG A 886 -15.60 -24.84 -18.84
C ARG A 886 -14.18 -25.10 -18.35
N CYS A 887 -13.23 -24.32 -18.84
CA CYS A 887 -11.80 -24.43 -18.50
C CYS A 887 -11.30 -23.06 -18.03
N THR A 888 -11.71 -22.65 -16.82
CA THR A 888 -11.37 -21.32 -16.26
C THR A 888 -10.07 -21.34 -15.48
N ALA A 889 -9.36 -20.23 -15.48
CA ALA A 889 -8.18 -20.07 -14.64
C ALA A 889 -8.52 -20.07 -13.13
N GLY A 890 -7.54 -20.48 -12.34
CA GLY A 890 -7.48 -20.17 -10.91
C GLY A 890 -6.53 -19.01 -10.68
N ALA A 891 -5.44 -19.22 -9.94
CA ALA A 891 -4.39 -18.20 -9.75
C ALA A 891 -3.62 -17.87 -11.04
N THR A 892 -3.50 -18.82 -11.97
CA THR A 892 -2.94 -18.63 -13.32
C THR A 892 -3.72 -19.47 -14.35
N GLY A 893 -3.72 -19.06 -15.62
CA GLY A 893 -4.42 -19.75 -16.71
C GLY A 893 -3.48 -20.14 -17.85
N LEU A 894 -3.04 -21.40 -17.88
CA LEU A 894 -1.97 -21.85 -18.78
C LEU A 894 -2.44 -22.30 -20.18
N VAL A 895 -3.76 -22.39 -20.42
CA VAL A 895 -4.30 -22.72 -21.76
C VAL A 895 -4.01 -21.57 -22.72
N THR A 896 -3.25 -21.84 -23.78
CA THR A 896 -2.93 -20.85 -24.83
C THR A 896 -3.44 -21.24 -26.22
N ARG A 897 -3.81 -22.52 -26.42
CA ARG A 897 -4.15 -23.09 -27.73
C ARG A 897 -5.50 -23.80 -27.68
N LEU A 898 -6.41 -23.43 -28.58
CA LEU A 898 -7.73 -24.06 -28.72
C LEU A 898 -7.79 -25.12 -29.84
N SER A 899 -6.69 -25.39 -30.55
CA SER A 899 -6.64 -26.39 -31.63
C SER A 899 -7.14 -27.80 -31.27
N PRO A 900 -7.01 -28.31 -30.03
CA PRO A 900 -7.67 -29.55 -29.61
C PRO A 900 -9.19 -29.55 -29.75
N LEU A 901 -9.85 -28.39 -29.63
CA LEU A 901 -11.32 -28.28 -29.68
C LEU A 901 -11.88 -28.26 -31.10
N SER A 902 -11.02 -28.16 -32.12
CA SER A 902 -11.42 -28.10 -33.53
C SER A 902 -12.21 -29.34 -33.96
N GLY A 903 -13.38 -29.13 -34.55
CA GLY A 903 -14.31 -30.17 -35.00
C GLY A 903 -15.18 -30.80 -33.89
N LEU A 904 -15.09 -30.34 -32.64
CA LEU A 904 -15.95 -30.87 -31.57
C LEU A 904 -17.37 -30.26 -31.62
N PRO A 905 -18.42 -31.03 -31.28
CA PRO A 905 -19.83 -30.61 -31.33
C PRO A 905 -20.24 -29.68 -30.17
N LEU A 906 -19.29 -28.90 -29.63
CA LEU A 906 -19.50 -27.98 -28.52
C LEU A 906 -20.56 -26.92 -28.87
N LYS A 907 -21.43 -26.64 -27.91
CA LYS A 907 -22.45 -25.57 -27.89
C LYS A 907 -22.04 -24.41 -27.00
N THR A 908 -21.43 -24.71 -25.85
CA THR A 908 -20.98 -23.71 -24.87
C THR A 908 -19.50 -23.92 -24.56
N LEU A 909 -18.71 -22.85 -24.64
CA LEU A 909 -17.32 -22.82 -24.18
C LEU A 909 -17.09 -21.63 -23.24
N VAL A 910 -16.60 -21.88 -22.04
CA VAL A 910 -16.20 -20.85 -21.07
C VAL A 910 -14.74 -21.06 -20.69
N ALA A 911 -13.84 -20.22 -21.20
CA ALA A 911 -12.40 -20.33 -21.02
C ALA A 911 -11.78 -19.05 -20.43
N SER A 912 -12.51 -18.35 -19.56
CA SER A 912 -12.10 -17.07 -18.97
C SER A 912 -10.84 -17.19 -18.09
N GLY A 913 -9.96 -16.18 -18.16
CA GLY A 913 -8.73 -16.02 -17.37
C GLY A 913 -7.46 -16.69 -17.93
N ASN A 914 -7.49 -17.20 -19.16
CA ASN A 914 -6.39 -17.98 -19.74
C ASN A 914 -5.46 -17.14 -20.66
N GLY A 915 -4.36 -17.74 -21.10
CA GLY A 915 -3.44 -17.16 -22.08
C GLY A 915 -3.90 -17.26 -23.55
N ILE A 916 -5.19 -17.42 -23.84
CA ILE A 916 -5.69 -17.63 -25.21
C ILE A 916 -5.50 -16.35 -26.02
N LYS A 917 -4.87 -16.49 -27.21
CA LYS A 917 -4.72 -15.41 -28.20
C LYS A 917 -5.41 -15.74 -29.52
N ASP A 918 -5.32 -17.01 -29.93
CA ASP A 918 -5.83 -17.54 -31.19
C ASP A 918 -7.13 -18.34 -30.97
N VAL A 919 -8.19 -17.91 -31.65
CA VAL A 919 -9.52 -18.53 -31.62
C VAL A 919 -9.90 -19.20 -32.94
N THR A 920 -9.02 -19.24 -33.96
CA THR A 920 -9.31 -19.81 -35.30
C THR A 920 -9.77 -21.26 -35.27
N ALA A 921 -9.26 -22.05 -34.32
CA ALA A 921 -9.71 -23.42 -34.07
C ALA A 921 -11.21 -23.56 -33.79
N LEU A 922 -11.89 -22.48 -33.35
CA LEU A 922 -13.32 -22.51 -33.03
C LEU A 922 -14.21 -22.43 -34.28
N GLN A 923 -13.72 -21.96 -35.44
CA GLN A 923 -14.50 -21.90 -36.69
C GLN A 923 -15.13 -23.24 -37.10
N THR A 924 -14.51 -24.36 -36.69
CA THR A 924 -14.95 -25.73 -36.99
C THR A 924 -15.90 -26.33 -35.95
N THR A 925 -16.35 -25.54 -34.96
CA THR A 925 -17.22 -25.99 -33.86
C THR A 925 -18.68 -25.58 -34.07
N ALA A 926 -19.59 -26.17 -33.28
CA ALA A 926 -21.03 -25.90 -33.35
C ALA A 926 -21.52 -24.84 -32.34
N LEU A 927 -20.62 -23.96 -31.87
CA LEU A 927 -20.83 -23.08 -30.72
C LEU A 927 -21.98 -22.09 -30.93
N THR A 928 -22.75 -21.91 -29.85
CA THR A 928 -23.79 -20.89 -29.67
C THR A 928 -23.46 -19.94 -28.52
N GLU A 929 -22.62 -20.35 -27.58
CA GLU A 929 -22.22 -19.55 -26.41
C GLU A 929 -20.70 -19.63 -26.21
N LEU A 930 -20.04 -18.47 -26.07
CA LEU A 930 -18.59 -18.38 -25.91
C LEU A 930 -18.21 -17.30 -24.90
N ALA A 931 -17.42 -17.65 -23.88
CA ALA A 931 -16.86 -16.71 -22.92
C ALA A 931 -15.33 -16.85 -22.84
N LEU A 932 -14.64 -15.72 -23.04
CA LEU A 932 -13.18 -15.59 -23.17
C LEU A 932 -12.67 -14.39 -22.34
N ASP A 933 -13.37 -14.01 -21.27
CA ASP A 933 -13.03 -12.87 -20.43
C ASP A 933 -11.61 -13.00 -19.84
N ASN A 934 -10.91 -11.89 -19.63
CA ASN A 934 -9.54 -11.85 -19.10
C ASN A 934 -8.56 -12.76 -19.88
N ASN A 935 -8.75 -12.91 -21.20
CA ASN A 935 -7.78 -13.53 -22.10
C ASN A 935 -7.16 -12.49 -23.03
N PRO A 936 -5.90 -12.65 -23.48
CA PRO A 936 -5.23 -11.78 -24.44
C PRO A 936 -5.72 -11.94 -25.91
N VAL A 937 -7.01 -12.24 -26.12
CA VAL A 937 -7.65 -12.30 -27.45
C VAL A 937 -7.84 -10.88 -28.00
N SER A 938 -7.36 -10.65 -29.22
CA SER A 938 -7.47 -9.36 -29.93
C SER A 938 -7.99 -9.49 -31.35
N ASP A 939 -7.73 -10.62 -32.02
CA ASP A 939 -8.25 -10.97 -33.35
C ASP A 939 -9.49 -11.88 -33.22
N LEU A 940 -10.63 -11.41 -33.74
CA LEU A 940 -11.90 -12.14 -33.70
C LEU A 940 -12.23 -12.87 -35.01
N ARG A 941 -11.37 -12.84 -36.05
CA ARG A 941 -11.62 -13.52 -37.35
C ARG A 941 -11.85 -15.02 -37.21
N GLY A 942 -11.27 -15.63 -36.17
CA GLY A 942 -11.52 -17.02 -35.79
C GLY A 942 -12.94 -17.33 -35.28
N LEU A 943 -13.82 -16.32 -35.18
CA LEU A 943 -15.25 -16.48 -34.84
C LEU A 943 -16.18 -16.25 -36.04
N GLU A 944 -15.67 -15.82 -37.20
CA GLU A 944 -16.48 -15.56 -38.39
C GLU A 944 -17.29 -16.79 -38.83
N GLY A 945 -18.55 -16.56 -39.23
CA GLY A 945 -19.46 -17.62 -39.66
C GLY A 945 -20.07 -18.48 -38.53
N LEU A 946 -19.59 -18.38 -37.29
CA LEU A 946 -20.19 -19.09 -36.16
C LEU A 946 -21.61 -18.58 -35.85
N ARG A 947 -22.44 -19.45 -35.26
CA ARG A 947 -23.82 -19.12 -34.87
C ARG A 947 -23.94 -18.78 -33.39
N LEU A 948 -22.99 -17.98 -32.89
CA LEU A 948 -23.01 -17.46 -31.53
C LEU A 948 -24.25 -16.59 -31.30
N THR A 949 -25.00 -16.90 -30.24
CA THR A 949 -26.07 -16.07 -29.67
C THR A 949 -25.58 -15.28 -28.46
N THR A 950 -24.55 -15.78 -27.77
CA THR A 950 -23.93 -15.14 -26.60
C THR A 950 -22.40 -15.12 -26.75
N LEU A 951 -21.79 -13.95 -26.58
CA LEU A 951 -20.33 -13.77 -26.58
C LEU A 951 -19.88 -12.87 -25.42
N THR A 952 -18.91 -13.34 -24.65
CA THR A 952 -18.32 -12.63 -23.50
C THR A 952 -16.81 -12.48 -23.70
N LEU A 953 -16.32 -11.24 -23.67
CA LEU A 953 -14.97 -10.80 -24.01
C LEU A 953 -14.43 -9.79 -22.97
N THR A 954 -14.93 -9.83 -21.73
CA THR A 954 -14.68 -8.78 -20.74
C THR A 954 -13.18 -8.67 -20.42
N TYR A 955 -12.60 -7.48 -20.46
CA TYR A 955 -11.16 -7.20 -20.33
C TYR A 955 -10.24 -7.87 -21.37
N ALA A 956 -10.77 -8.35 -22.51
CA ALA A 956 -9.94 -8.80 -23.63
C ALA A 956 -9.40 -7.58 -24.44
N PRO A 957 -8.17 -7.61 -24.98
CA PRO A 957 -7.59 -6.52 -25.78
C PRO A 957 -8.17 -6.41 -27.22
N VAL A 958 -9.47 -6.66 -27.38
CA VAL A 958 -10.21 -6.50 -28.64
C VAL A 958 -10.34 -5.02 -28.98
N THR A 959 -10.10 -4.68 -30.25
CA THR A 959 -10.27 -3.32 -30.81
C THR A 959 -11.24 -3.29 -31.99
N ASP A 960 -11.26 -4.35 -32.81
CA ASP A 960 -12.10 -4.50 -33.98
C ASP A 960 -13.25 -5.50 -33.74
N LEU A 961 -14.46 -5.11 -34.12
CA LEU A 961 -15.67 -5.92 -34.05
C LEU A 961 -16.16 -6.38 -35.44
N THR A 962 -15.46 -6.02 -36.53
CA THR A 962 -15.81 -6.38 -37.91
C THR A 962 -16.03 -7.89 -38.11
N PRO A 963 -15.25 -8.80 -37.51
CA PRO A 963 -15.50 -10.25 -37.56
C PRO A 963 -16.86 -10.70 -36.99
N LEU A 964 -17.52 -9.86 -36.18
CA LEU A 964 -18.84 -10.16 -35.62
C LEU A 964 -20.00 -9.68 -36.50
N ALA A 965 -19.72 -8.92 -37.56
CA ALA A 965 -20.75 -8.26 -38.37
C ALA A 965 -21.76 -9.25 -38.96
N GLY A 966 -23.03 -9.08 -38.61
CA GLY A 966 -24.13 -9.93 -39.10
C GLY A 966 -24.28 -11.28 -38.40
N MET A 967 -23.48 -11.60 -37.37
CA MET A 967 -23.69 -12.79 -36.54
C MET A 967 -25.05 -12.74 -35.80
N PRO A 968 -25.64 -13.89 -35.44
CA PRO A 968 -26.92 -13.96 -34.73
C PRO A 968 -26.82 -13.66 -33.22
N LEU A 969 -25.86 -12.82 -32.79
CA LEU A 969 -25.65 -12.47 -31.39
C LEU A 969 -26.85 -11.69 -30.83
N ALA A 970 -27.43 -12.23 -29.76
CA ALA A 970 -28.42 -11.57 -28.91
C ALA A 970 -27.75 -10.88 -27.71
N THR A 971 -26.66 -11.45 -27.20
CA THR A 971 -25.90 -10.91 -26.06
C THR A 971 -24.42 -10.75 -26.43
N LEU A 972 -23.89 -9.55 -26.23
CA LEU A 972 -22.45 -9.26 -26.32
C LEU A 972 -22.00 -8.52 -25.06
N HIS A 973 -21.05 -9.10 -24.33
CA HIS A 973 -20.31 -8.42 -23.27
C HIS A 973 -18.87 -8.19 -23.74
N ALA A 974 -18.48 -6.93 -23.88
CA ALA A 974 -17.17 -6.47 -24.29
C ALA A 974 -16.70 -5.31 -23.38
N GLY A 975 -17.10 -5.33 -22.10
CA GLY A 975 -16.66 -4.35 -21.12
C GLY A 975 -15.15 -4.45 -20.86
N GLY A 976 -14.48 -3.32 -20.62
CA GLY A 976 -13.02 -3.26 -20.40
C GLY A 976 -12.16 -3.59 -21.63
N THR A 977 -12.77 -3.72 -22.82
CA THR A 977 -12.04 -3.91 -24.09
C THR A 977 -11.63 -2.57 -24.71
N LYS A 978 -10.71 -2.59 -25.68
CA LYS A 978 -10.21 -1.39 -26.37
C LYS A 978 -11.03 -1.00 -27.62
N ILE A 979 -12.30 -1.42 -27.68
CA ILE A 979 -13.19 -1.10 -28.82
C ILE A 979 -13.50 0.40 -28.87
N ARG A 980 -13.60 0.93 -30.10
CA ARG A 980 -13.90 2.33 -30.41
C ARG A 980 -15.08 2.50 -31.37
N ASP A 981 -15.18 1.62 -32.37
CA ASP A 981 -16.22 1.63 -33.39
C ASP A 981 -17.29 0.57 -33.13
N LEU A 982 -18.56 0.96 -33.20
CA LEU A 982 -19.72 0.08 -33.08
C LEU A 982 -20.40 -0.20 -34.44
N THR A 983 -19.87 0.32 -35.55
CA THR A 983 -20.41 0.12 -36.91
C THR A 983 -20.62 -1.35 -37.28
N PRO A 984 -19.74 -2.31 -36.90
CA PRO A 984 -20.00 -3.74 -37.10
C PRO A 984 -21.28 -4.27 -36.42
N LEU A 985 -21.69 -3.67 -35.30
CA LEU A 985 -22.90 -4.09 -34.55
C LEU A 985 -24.21 -3.61 -35.18
N LYS A 986 -24.14 -2.70 -36.16
CA LYS A 986 -25.28 -2.02 -36.77
C LYS A 986 -26.25 -3.02 -37.41
N ARG A 987 -27.50 -3.03 -36.92
CA ARG A 987 -28.61 -3.94 -37.33
C ARG A 987 -28.45 -5.41 -36.87
N MET A 988 -27.48 -5.74 -36.02
CA MET A 988 -27.42 -7.07 -35.39
C MET A 988 -28.62 -7.31 -34.45
N PRO A 989 -29.01 -8.57 -34.16
CA PRO A 989 -30.18 -8.88 -33.34
C PRO A 989 -29.95 -8.75 -31.82
N LEU A 990 -28.98 -7.92 -31.40
CA LEU A 990 -28.61 -7.73 -30.01
C LEU A 990 -29.79 -7.19 -29.18
N THR A 991 -30.03 -7.85 -28.04
CA THR A 991 -30.93 -7.40 -26.96
C THR A 991 -30.14 -6.96 -25.73
N THR A 992 -28.92 -7.49 -25.52
CA THR A 992 -28.00 -7.10 -24.44
C THR A 992 -26.65 -6.71 -25.02
N LEU A 993 -26.18 -5.50 -24.70
CA LEU A 993 -24.86 -5.02 -25.04
C LEU A 993 -24.19 -4.38 -23.81
N ASP A 994 -23.03 -4.90 -23.41
CA ASP A 994 -22.17 -4.31 -22.41
C ASP A 994 -20.84 -3.89 -23.04
N ILE A 995 -20.54 -2.60 -22.95
CA ILE A 995 -19.35 -1.92 -23.44
C ILE A 995 -18.86 -0.89 -22.40
N GLY A 996 -19.10 -1.15 -21.11
CA GLY A 996 -18.52 -0.34 -20.03
C GLY A 996 -16.98 -0.39 -20.03
N LEU A 997 -16.31 0.65 -19.56
CA LEU A 997 -14.85 0.76 -19.48
C LEU A 997 -14.13 0.63 -20.85
N THR A 998 -14.85 0.91 -21.96
CA THR A 998 -14.31 0.92 -23.32
C THR A 998 -14.02 2.34 -23.83
N GLU A 999 -13.37 2.45 -24.98
CA GLU A 999 -13.06 3.75 -25.59
C GLU A 999 -14.15 4.30 -26.51
N VAL A 1000 -15.32 3.64 -26.56
CA VAL A 1000 -16.49 4.07 -27.33
C VAL A 1000 -16.92 5.47 -26.91
N SER A 1001 -17.21 6.31 -27.91
CA SER A 1001 -17.76 7.66 -27.72
C SER A 1001 -18.93 8.01 -28.64
N ASP A 1002 -19.08 7.32 -29.78
CA ASP A 1002 -20.25 7.43 -30.66
C ASP A 1002 -21.18 6.20 -30.51
N LEU A 1003 -22.46 6.46 -30.25
CA LEU A 1003 -23.52 5.45 -30.18
C LEU A 1003 -24.38 5.40 -31.45
N THR A 1004 -24.08 6.22 -32.47
CA THR A 1004 -24.86 6.30 -33.73
C THR A 1004 -25.07 4.95 -34.43
N PRO A 1005 -24.12 3.99 -34.43
CA PRO A 1005 -24.36 2.66 -34.96
C PRO A 1005 -25.49 1.88 -34.28
N LEU A 1006 -25.77 2.15 -33.00
CA LEU A 1006 -26.83 1.48 -32.22
C LEU A 1006 -28.24 2.02 -32.51
N ARG A 1007 -28.35 3.16 -33.20
CA ARG A 1007 -29.61 3.92 -33.36
C ARG A 1007 -30.72 3.06 -33.97
N GLY A 1008 -31.77 2.83 -33.18
CA GLY A 1008 -32.95 2.05 -33.58
C GLY A 1008 -32.80 0.52 -33.44
N MET A 1009 -31.72 0.03 -32.82
CA MET A 1009 -31.61 -1.38 -32.44
C MET A 1009 -32.57 -1.73 -31.30
N LYS A 1010 -32.91 -3.02 -31.17
CA LYS A 1010 -33.86 -3.53 -30.15
C LYS A 1010 -33.15 -3.95 -28.86
N LEU A 1011 -32.16 -3.15 -28.43
CA LEU A 1011 -31.50 -3.34 -27.13
C LEU A 1011 -32.50 -3.13 -26.00
N ALA A 1012 -32.58 -4.12 -25.10
CA ALA A 1012 -33.27 -4.07 -23.82
C ALA A 1012 -32.29 -3.76 -22.68
N THR A 1013 -31.03 -4.16 -22.80
CA THR A 1013 -29.95 -3.86 -21.84
C THR A 1013 -28.79 -3.19 -22.56
N LEU A 1014 -28.36 -2.03 -22.05
CA LEU A 1014 -27.17 -1.32 -22.51
C LEU A 1014 -26.33 -0.84 -21.31
N ILE A 1015 -25.09 -1.31 -21.21
CA ILE A 1015 -24.13 -0.89 -20.18
C ILE A 1015 -22.98 -0.16 -20.88
N ILE A 1016 -22.76 1.11 -20.52
CA ILE A 1016 -21.68 1.95 -21.07
C ILE A 1016 -20.86 2.62 -19.96
N GLU A 1017 -20.92 2.08 -18.73
CA GLU A 1017 -20.30 2.67 -17.54
C GLU A 1017 -18.81 2.97 -17.74
N GLY A 1018 -18.37 4.21 -17.50
CA GLY A 1018 -16.96 4.62 -17.63
C GLY A 1018 -16.42 4.64 -19.07
N SER A 1019 -17.29 4.52 -20.08
CA SER A 1019 -16.93 4.76 -21.48
C SER A 1019 -16.74 6.25 -21.78
N LYS A 1020 -16.18 6.56 -22.96
CA LYS A 1020 -15.94 7.94 -23.43
C LYS A 1020 -17.20 8.61 -24.04
N VAL A 1021 -18.38 8.02 -23.83
CA VAL A 1021 -19.67 8.58 -24.29
C VAL A 1021 -20.03 9.87 -23.55
N SER A 1022 -20.63 10.79 -24.29
CA SER A 1022 -21.17 12.05 -23.77
C SER A 1022 -22.48 12.46 -24.45
N ASP A 1023 -22.67 12.15 -25.74
CA ASP A 1023 -23.96 12.23 -26.42
C ASP A 1023 -24.69 10.88 -26.43
N ILE A 1024 -25.92 10.88 -25.90
CA ILE A 1024 -26.84 9.73 -25.91
C ILE A 1024 -28.02 9.93 -26.88
N THR A 1025 -27.97 10.95 -27.76
CA THR A 1025 -28.99 11.20 -28.80
C THR A 1025 -29.31 9.98 -29.68
N PRO A 1026 -28.35 9.10 -30.03
CA PRO A 1026 -28.64 7.84 -30.74
C PRO A 1026 -29.63 6.90 -30.02
N LEU A 1027 -29.75 6.98 -28.69
CA LEU A 1027 -30.64 6.13 -27.88
C LEU A 1027 -32.12 6.54 -27.94
N ARG A 1028 -32.45 7.67 -28.60
CA ARG A 1028 -33.81 8.22 -28.62
C ARG A 1028 -34.82 7.23 -29.21
N GLY A 1029 -35.78 6.82 -28.39
CA GLY A 1029 -36.86 5.90 -28.77
C GLY A 1029 -36.46 4.41 -28.81
N MET A 1030 -35.28 4.03 -28.32
CA MET A 1030 -34.90 2.62 -28.19
C MET A 1030 -35.62 1.94 -27.01
N PRO A 1031 -35.96 0.64 -27.11
CA PRO A 1031 -36.75 -0.08 -26.11
C PRO A 1031 -35.93 -0.54 -24.90
N LEU A 1032 -35.04 0.31 -24.41
CA LEU A 1032 -34.16 0.02 -23.28
C LEU A 1032 -34.98 -0.18 -22.00
N SER A 1033 -34.74 -1.29 -21.31
CA SER A 1033 -35.22 -1.58 -19.96
C SER A 1033 -34.14 -1.34 -18.91
N VAL A 1034 -32.87 -1.65 -19.22
CA VAL A 1034 -31.71 -1.44 -18.34
C VAL A 1034 -30.70 -0.56 -19.04
N LEU A 1035 -30.30 0.55 -18.41
CA LEU A 1035 -29.27 1.46 -18.92
C LEU A 1035 -28.29 1.87 -17.80
N SER A 1036 -26.99 1.64 -18.00
CA SER A 1036 -25.94 2.20 -17.13
C SER A 1036 -25.10 3.23 -17.88
N LEU A 1037 -25.20 4.48 -17.45
CA LEU A 1037 -24.42 5.64 -17.88
C LEU A 1037 -23.35 6.04 -16.85
N ALA A 1038 -23.17 5.28 -15.76
CA ALA A 1038 -22.30 5.67 -14.66
C ALA A 1038 -20.86 6.01 -15.11
N LYS A 1039 -20.17 6.92 -14.42
CA LYS A 1039 -18.79 7.35 -14.71
C LYS A 1039 -18.56 7.92 -16.13
N THR A 1040 -19.62 8.18 -16.92
CA THR A 1040 -19.52 8.80 -18.25
C THR A 1040 -19.59 10.33 -18.17
N ALA A 1041 -19.21 11.01 -19.25
CA ALA A 1041 -19.28 12.47 -19.36
C ALA A 1041 -20.67 13.01 -19.72
N VAL A 1042 -21.71 12.16 -19.70
CA VAL A 1042 -23.10 12.54 -20.04
C VAL A 1042 -23.65 13.57 -19.04
N SER A 1043 -24.29 14.61 -19.58
CA SER A 1043 -24.91 15.72 -18.83
C SER A 1043 -26.39 15.96 -19.18
N ASN A 1044 -26.92 15.30 -20.22
CA ASN A 1044 -28.24 15.58 -20.78
C ASN A 1044 -29.06 14.30 -20.99
N LEU A 1045 -30.11 14.10 -20.19
CA LEU A 1045 -31.04 12.97 -20.31
C LEU A 1045 -32.12 13.15 -21.40
N GLY A 1046 -32.16 14.29 -22.09
CA GLY A 1046 -33.11 14.66 -23.14
C GLY A 1046 -33.48 13.55 -24.15
N PRO A 1047 -32.51 12.75 -24.64
CA PRO A 1047 -32.78 11.64 -25.55
C PRO A 1047 -33.60 10.49 -24.95
N LEU A 1048 -33.58 10.29 -23.63
CA LEU A 1048 -34.26 9.17 -22.95
C LEU A 1048 -35.75 9.43 -22.66
N LYS A 1049 -36.28 10.60 -23.05
CA LYS A 1049 -37.66 11.00 -22.76
C LYS A 1049 -38.67 9.98 -23.28
N GLY A 1050 -39.41 9.35 -22.36
CA GLY A 1050 -40.40 8.31 -22.66
C GLY A 1050 -39.83 6.92 -22.97
N ALA A 1051 -38.53 6.68 -22.73
CA ALA A 1051 -37.94 5.34 -22.84
C ALA A 1051 -38.52 4.39 -21.76
N PRO A 1052 -38.77 3.11 -22.08
CA PRO A 1052 -39.43 2.14 -21.19
C PRO A 1052 -38.46 1.53 -20.15
N MET A 1053 -37.55 2.33 -19.62
CA MET A 1053 -36.48 1.90 -18.71
C MET A 1053 -37.05 1.55 -17.33
N SER A 1054 -36.70 0.37 -16.82
CA SER A 1054 -36.97 -0.08 -15.45
C SER A 1054 -35.77 0.13 -14.52
N VAL A 1055 -34.54 0.13 -15.05
CA VAL A 1055 -33.29 0.37 -14.31
C VAL A 1055 -32.46 1.43 -15.04
N LEU A 1056 -32.06 2.47 -14.31
CA LEU A 1056 -31.19 3.55 -14.80
C LEU A 1056 -30.08 3.84 -13.77
N ASN A 1057 -28.82 3.71 -14.17
CA ASN A 1057 -27.66 4.07 -13.34
C ASN A 1057 -26.93 5.28 -13.95
N LEU A 1058 -26.79 6.33 -13.14
CA LEU A 1058 -26.19 7.63 -13.44
C LEU A 1058 -25.04 7.97 -12.48
N ASN A 1059 -24.55 7.02 -11.67
CA ASN A 1059 -23.56 7.32 -10.63
C ASN A 1059 -22.28 7.94 -11.22
N ASN A 1060 -21.72 8.99 -10.61
CA ASN A 1060 -20.51 9.67 -11.10
C ASN A 1060 -20.67 10.30 -12.50
N THR A 1061 -21.82 10.92 -12.79
CA THR A 1061 -22.09 11.62 -14.07
C THR A 1061 -22.34 13.11 -13.85
N ARG A 1062 -22.45 13.88 -14.95
CA ARG A 1062 -22.70 15.33 -14.94
C ARG A 1062 -24.17 15.69 -15.07
N ILE A 1063 -25.07 14.80 -14.67
CA ILE A 1063 -26.52 15.05 -14.66
C ILE A 1063 -26.86 16.02 -13.52
N SER A 1064 -27.55 17.12 -13.84
CA SER A 1064 -28.19 18.02 -12.87
C SER A 1064 -29.71 18.07 -13.02
N ASP A 1065 -30.25 17.85 -14.22
CA ASP A 1065 -31.67 17.87 -14.52
C ASP A 1065 -32.21 16.47 -14.83
N LEU A 1066 -33.20 16.04 -14.04
CA LEU A 1066 -33.92 14.78 -14.24
C LEU A 1066 -35.19 14.94 -15.10
N THR A 1067 -35.65 16.17 -15.38
CA THR A 1067 -36.92 16.44 -16.07
C THR A 1067 -37.13 15.64 -17.37
N PRO A 1068 -36.10 15.31 -18.18
CA PRO A 1068 -36.27 14.44 -19.33
C PRO A 1068 -36.80 13.03 -19.04
N ILE A 1069 -36.49 12.42 -17.89
CA ILE A 1069 -36.98 11.08 -17.52
C ILE A 1069 -38.35 11.09 -16.82
N ARG A 1070 -39.04 12.24 -16.80
CA ARG A 1070 -40.44 12.36 -16.35
C ARG A 1070 -41.33 11.37 -17.10
N GLY A 1071 -42.03 10.50 -16.35
CA GLY A 1071 -42.94 9.50 -16.91
C GLY A 1071 -42.27 8.23 -17.46
N CYS A 1072 -40.95 8.09 -17.37
CA CYS A 1072 -40.29 6.79 -17.61
C CYS A 1072 -40.62 5.81 -16.46
N PRO A 1073 -40.89 4.51 -16.74
CA PRO A 1073 -41.34 3.53 -15.75
C PRO A 1073 -40.18 2.96 -14.90
N ILE A 1074 -39.28 3.84 -14.45
CA ILE A 1074 -38.07 3.47 -13.74
C ILE A 1074 -38.45 2.98 -12.34
N ALA A 1075 -38.04 1.76 -12.03
CA ALA A 1075 -38.16 1.14 -10.72
C ALA A 1075 -36.86 1.30 -9.90
N SER A 1076 -35.69 1.18 -10.53
CA SER A 1076 -34.39 1.41 -9.90
C SER A 1076 -33.66 2.59 -10.54
N LEU A 1077 -33.37 3.61 -9.74
CA LEU A 1077 -32.58 4.79 -10.12
C LEU A 1077 -31.35 4.91 -9.22
N SER A 1078 -30.16 4.80 -9.79
CA SER A 1078 -28.91 5.17 -9.13
C SER A 1078 -28.40 6.47 -9.76
N MET A 1079 -28.02 7.45 -8.94
CA MET A 1079 -27.50 8.77 -9.29
C MET A 1079 -26.61 9.33 -8.16
N GLU A 1080 -25.79 8.46 -7.53
CA GLU A 1080 -24.80 8.87 -6.54
C GLU A 1080 -23.67 9.72 -7.17
N SER A 1081 -23.13 10.72 -6.48
CA SER A 1081 -22.08 11.61 -7.01
C SER A 1081 -22.44 12.27 -8.35
N THR A 1082 -23.54 13.03 -8.38
CA THR A 1082 -23.99 13.79 -9.56
C THR A 1082 -24.11 15.28 -9.25
N GLN A 1083 -24.87 16.04 -10.04
CA GLN A 1083 -25.17 17.46 -9.80
C GLN A 1083 -26.67 17.68 -9.50
N VAL A 1084 -27.42 16.62 -9.19
CA VAL A 1084 -28.83 16.69 -8.79
C VAL A 1084 -28.93 17.19 -7.34
N THR A 1085 -29.70 18.26 -7.12
CA THR A 1085 -29.93 18.85 -5.78
C THR A 1085 -31.39 18.73 -5.32
N SER A 1086 -32.32 18.55 -6.25
CA SER A 1086 -33.77 18.47 -5.98
C SER A 1086 -34.30 17.09 -6.34
N LEU A 1087 -35.11 16.52 -5.44
CA LEU A 1087 -35.84 15.27 -5.68
C LEU A 1087 -37.27 15.50 -6.17
N THR A 1088 -37.70 16.75 -6.41
CA THR A 1088 -39.11 17.11 -6.65
C THR A 1088 -39.75 16.33 -7.79
N LEU A 1089 -39.02 16.00 -8.86
CA LEU A 1089 -39.54 15.17 -9.96
C LEU A 1089 -39.93 13.75 -9.51
N LEU A 1090 -39.20 13.17 -8.54
CA LEU A 1090 -39.39 11.78 -8.13
C LEU A 1090 -40.75 11.55 -7.45
N SER A 1091 -41.43 12.61 -7.00
CA SER A 1091 -42.82 12.51 -6.51
C SER A 1091 -43.79 12.02 -7.58
N GLU A 1092 -43.46 12.15 -8.87
CA GLU A 1092 -44.27 11.63 -10.00
C GLU A 1092 -43.88 10.20 -10.43
N MET A 1093 -42.77 9.63 -9.91
CA MET A 1093 -42.19 8.37 -10.38
C MET A 1093 -42.49 7.16 -9.48
N THR A 1094 -42.54 5.96 -10.06
CA THR A 1094 -42.89 4.69 -9.37
C THR A 1094 -41.66 3.89 -8.95
N LEU A 1095 -40.69 4.55 -8.31
CA LEU A 1095 -39.43 3.93 -7.87
C LEU A 1095 -39.66 2.92 -6.73
N THR A 1096 -38.89 1.83 -6.77
CA THR A 1096 -38.67 0.88 -5.67
C THR A 1096 -37.24 0.90 -5.15
N VAL A 1097 -36.26 1.36 -5.93
CA VAL A 1097 -34.87 1.56 -5.50
C VAL A 1097 -34.41 2.96 -5.91
N LEU A 1098 -33.81 3.70 -4.97
CA LEU A 1098 -33.23 5.01 -5.21
C LEU A 1098 -31.87 5.16 -4.49
N HIS A 1099 -30.79 5.30 -5.25
CA HIS A 1099 -29.46 5.59 -4.71
C HIS A 1099 -29.02 6.96 -5.19
N CYS A 1100 -28.87 7.93 -4.29
CA CYS A 1100 -28.51 9.32 -4.61
C CYS A 1100 -27.67 9.98 -3.51
N GLY A 1101 -26.79 9.21 -2.85
CA GLY A 1101 -25.76 9.76 -1.97
C GLY A 1101 -24.69 10.60 -2.68
N PHE A 1102 -23.82 11.27 -1.92
CA PHE A 1102 -22.78 12.17 -2.43
C PHE A 1102 -23.33 13.31 -3.32
N ASN A 1103 -24.52 13.83 -2.99
CA ASN A 1103 -25.22 14.90 -3.71
C ASN A 1103 -25.64 16.00 -2.74
N ARG A 1104 -25.79 17.24 -3.22
CA ARG A 1104 -26.32 18.37 -2.42
C ARG A 1104 -27.85 18.36 -2.36
N ILE A 1105 -28.41 17.26 -1.85
CA ILE A 1105 -29.83 17.07 -1.58
C ILE A 1105 -30.07 17.39 -0.09
N SER A 1106 -31.06 18.23 0.22
CA SER A 1106 -31.41 18.60 1.60
C SER A 1106 -32.81 18.17 2.04
N GLU A 1107 -33.68 17.76 1.11
CA GLU A 1107 -35.08 17.42 1.39
C GLU A 1107 -35.47 16.01 0.92
N LEU A 1108 -36.29 15.32 1.74
CA LEU A 1108 -36.88 14.02 1.42
C LEU A 1108 -38.39 14.08 1.15
N LEU A 1109 -39.02 15.25 1.26
CA LEU A 1109 -40.47 15.42 1.07
C LEU A 1109 -40.98 14.87 -0.29
N PRO A 1110 -40.26 14.98 -1.42
CA PRO A 1110 -40.69 14.36 -2.69
C PRO A 1110 -40.71 12.82 -2.70
N LEU A 1111 -40.03 12.15 -1.76
CA LEU A 1111 -40.03 10.69 -1.63
C LEU A 1111 -41.15 10.16 -0.72
N ARG A 1112 -41.93 11.06 -0.12
CA ARG A 1112 -43.00 10.69 0.82
C ARG A 1112 -44.01 9.74 0.17
N ASP A 1113 -44.47 8.77 0.95
CA ASP A 1113 -45.48 7.77 0.57
C ASP A 1113 -45.08 6.89 -0.64
N LYS A 1114 -43.77 6.82 -0.99
CA LYS A 1114 -43.23 5.95 -2.05
C LYS A 1114 -43.06 4.49 -1.60
N ALA A 1115 -43.15 3.57 -2.56
CA ALA A 1115 -42.91 2.14 -2.39
C ALA A 1115 -41.42 1.74 -2.47
N LEU A 1116 -40.51 2.59 -1.98
CA LEU A 1116 -39.07 2.28 -1.97
C LEU A 1116 -38.77 1.13 -0.99
N THR A 1117 -37.98 0.15 -1.43
CA THR A 1117 -37.37 -0.92 -0.63
C THR A 1117 -35.90 -0.69 -0.36
N SER A 1118 -35.18 0.05 -1.21
CA SER A 1118 -33.80 0.48 -0.98
C SER A 1118 -33.63 1.98 -1.24
N LEU A 1119 -33.06 2.69 -0.27
CA LEU A 1119 -32.75 4.13 -0.34
C LEU A 1119 -31.32 4.39 0.13
N ARG A 1120 -30.52 5.09 -0.67
CA ARG A 1120 -29.19 5.57 -0.25
C ARG A 1120 -29.09 7.07 -0.47
N VAL A 1121 -28.84 7.80 0.61
CA VAL A 1121 -28.67 9.26 0.65
C VAL A 1121 -27.55 9.65 1.62
N ASN A 1122 -26.57 8.78 1.81
CA ASN A 1122 -25.34 9.09 2.54
C ASN A 1122 -24.58 10.24 1.87
N ASP A 1123 -23.82 11.02 2.63
CA ASP A 1123 -23.03 12.15 2.13
C ASP A 1123 -23.92 13.20 1.43
N THR A 1124 -24.98 13.64 2.15
CA THR A 1124 -25.96 14.64 1.68
C THR A 1124 -26.34 15.64 2.78
N ASP A 1125 -26.96 16.75 2.39
CA ASP A 1125 -27.39 17.85 3.27
C ASP A 1125 -28.69 17.56 4.05
N ILE A 1126 -29.21 16.33 4.04
CA ILE A 1126 -30.51 15.94 4.62
C ILE A 1126 -30.51 16.03 6.15
N GLU A 1127 -31.56 16.65 6.70
CA GLU A 1127 -31.76 16.85 8.16
C GLU A 1127 -32.99 16.08 8.71
N ASP A 1128 -34.07 15.97 7.93
CA ASP A 1128 -35.36 15.38 8.34
C ASP A 1128 -35.68 14.05 7.64
N LEU A 1129 -35.98 13.01 8.43
CA LEU A 1129 -36.44 11.71 7.96
C LEU A 1129 -37.96 11.51 8.06
N ALA A 1130 -38.74 12.47 8.58
CA ALA A 1130 -40.19 12.35 8.71
C ALA A 1130 -40.94 12.00 7.40
N PRO A 1131 -40.49 12.43 6.19
CA PRO A 1131 -41.05 11.97 4.93
C PRO A 1131 -40.96 10.46 4.70
N LEU A 1132 -40.00 9.76 5.32
CA LEU A 1132 -39.81 8.32 5.17
C LEU A 1132 -40.74 7.46 6.04
N ARG A 1133 -41.49 8.07 6.97
CA ARG A 1133 -42.32 7.34 7.94
C ARG A 1133 -43.27 6.37 7.23
N ARG A 1134 -43.23 5.09 7.66
CA ARG A 1134 -44.07 3.98 7.17
C ARG A 1134 -43.78 3.51 5.73
N MET A 1135 -42.72 4.00 5.07
CA MET A 1135 -42.29 3.47 3.77
C MET A 1135 -41.73 2.04 3.90
N PRO A 1136 -41.84 1.18 2.87
CA PRO A 1136 -41.48 -0.24 2.93
C PRO A 1136 -39.97 -0.50 2.75
N LEU A 1137 -39.11 0.41 3.23
CA LEU A 1137 -37.66 0.30 3.09
C LEU A 1137 -37.13 -0.89 3.89
N THR A 1138 -36.38 -1.76 3.20
CA THR A 1138 -35.56 -2.84 3.76
C THR A 1138 -34.08 -2.47 3.81
N GLU A 1139 -33.62 -1.51 3.00
CA GLU A 1139 -32.25 -0.96 3.02
C GLU A 1139 -32.31 0.58 3.09
N LEU A 1140 -31.61 1.18 4.04
CA LEU A 1140 -31.46 2.63 4.15
C LEU A 1140 -30.01 3.02 4.46
N TRP A 1141 -29.39 3.88 3.66
CA TRP A 1141 -28.06 4.45 3.94
C TRP A 1141 -28.18 5.98 4.09
N ILE A 1142 -27.79 6.51 5.25
CA ILE A 1142 -27.89 7.91 5.70
C ILE A 1142 -26.62 8.33 6.50
N GLN A 1143 -25.48 7.71 6.22
CA GLN A 1143 -24.19 8.09 6.84
C GLN A 1143 -23.67 9.42 6.31
N ASN A 1144 -22.89 10.15 7.10
CA ASN A 1144 -22.44 11.51 6.77
C ASN A 1144 -23.59 12.42 6.31
N THR A 1145 -24.67 12.45 7.09
CA THR A 1145 -25.81 13.38 6.89
C THR A 1145 -26.00 14.26 8.13
N LYS A 1146 -26.92 15.23 8.06
CA LYS A 1146 -27.26 16.10 9.20
C LYS A 1146 -28.41 15.55 10.04
N VAL A 1147 -28.82 14.29 9.81
CA VAL A 1147 -29.95 13.67 10.51
C VAL A 1147 -29.66 13.53 12.00
N THR A 1148 -30.41 14.25 12.83
CA THR A 1148 -30.31 14.14 14.30
C THR A 1148 -31.47 13.40 14.97
N ASP A 1149 -32.55 13.08 14.25
CA ASP A 1149 -33.67 12.27 14.76
C ASP A 1149 -33.93 11.03 13.90
N LEU A 1150 -33.69 9.85 14.48
CA LEU A 1150 -34.04 8.58 13.86
C LEU A 1150 -35.48 8.12 14.18
N SER A 1151 -36.27 8.85 14.98
CA SER A 1151 -37.64 8.46 15.35
C SER A 1151 -38.55 8.08 14.17
N PRO A 1152 -38.41 8.68 12.96
CA PRO A 1152 -39.14 8.23 11.77
C PRO A 1152 -38.95 6.76 11.40
N LEU A 1153 -37.79 6.17 11.74
CA LEU A 1153 -37.43 4.80 11.38
C LEU A 1153 -38.07 3.72 12.26
N ARG A 1154 -38.57 4.06 13.46
CA ARG A 1154 -38.97 3.12 14.52
C ARG A 1154 -39.92 1.99 14.06
N THR A 1155 -40.76 2.25 13.07
CA THR A 1155 -41.81 1.33 12.57
C THR A 1155 -41.60 0.85 11.14
N MET A 1156 -40.41 1.06 10.56
CA MET A 1156 -40.09 0.71 9.17
C MET A 1156 -39.50 -0.71 9.07
N PRO A 1157 -39.72 -1.46 7.97
CA PRO A 1157 -39.29 -2.86 7.85
C PRO A 1157 -37.81 -3.03 7.47
N LEU A 1158 -36.93 -2.15 7.98
CA LEU A 1158 -35.51 -2.12 7.63
C LEU A 1158 -34.81 -3.42 8.06
N GLN A 1159 -33.99 -3.97 7.16
CA GLN A 1159 -33.09 -5.09 7.39
C GLN A 1159 -31.63 -4.60 7.46
N VAL A 1160 -31.25 -3.71 6.54
CA VAL A 1160 -29.93 -3.06 6.49
C VAL A 1160 -30.08 -1.57 6.75
N LEU A 1161 -29.40 -1.06 7.78
CA LEU A 1161 -29.27 0.37 8.04
C LEU A 1161 -27.79 0.76 8.02
N LYS A 1162 -27.45 1.82 7.30
CA LYS A 1162 -26.19 2.55 7.49
C LYS A 1162 -26.50 3.97 7.96
N ALA A 1163 -26.02 4.38 9.12
CA ALA A 1163 -26.37 5.67 9.73
C ALA A 1163 -25.34 6.15 10.77
N ASP A 1164 -25.36 7.46 11.04
CA ASP A 1164 -24.54 8.12 12.07
C ASP A 1164 -25.22 7.99 13.45
N ILE A 1165 -25.04 6.82 14.06
CA ILE A 1165 -25.82 6.37 15.22
C ILE A 1165 -25.17 6.80 16.54
N VAL A 1166 -25.97 7.42 17.42
CA VAL A 1166 -25.63 7.80 18.79
C VAL A 1166 -26.37 6.88 19.75
N ALA A 1167 -25.68 5.93 20.39
CA ALA A 1167 -26.30 4.80 21.08
C ALA A 1167 -27.09 5.15 22.35
N GLU A 1168 -26.96 6.35 22.91
CA GLU A 1168 -27.81 6.89 23.98
C GLU A 1168 -29.17 7.32 23.44
N ARG A 1169 -29.16 8.05 22.32
CA ARG A 1169 -30.34 8.62 21.63
C ARG A 1169 -31.13 7.54 20.88
N ASP A 1170 -30.43 6.75 20.08
CA ASP A 1170 -31.03 5.97 19.00
C ASP A 1170 -31.38 4.53 19.41
N ALA A 1171 -30.79 4.00 20.48
CA ALA A 1171 -30.98 2.60 20.85
C ALA A 1171 -32.45 2.24 21.13
N ALA A 1172 -33.23 3.15 21.72
CA ALA A 1172 -34.66 2.94 21.95
C ALA A 1172 -35.48 2.91 20.64
N ILE A 1173 -35.02 3.57 19.58
CA ILE A 1173 -35.65 3.61 18.26
C ILE A 1173 -35.27 2.37 17.48
N LEU A 1174 -33.97 2.12 17.35
CA LEU A 1174 -33.41 1.07 16.50
C LEU A 1174 -33.66 -0.34 17.04
N ARG A 1175 -33.84 -0.51 18.36
CA ARG A 1175 -34.22 -1.80 18.95
C ARG A 1175 -35.70 -2.15 18.75
N ASP A 1176 -36.56 -1.21 18.40
CA ASP A 1176 -37.96 -1.50 18.04
C ASP A 1176 -38.10 -2.06 16.63
N ILE A 1177 -37.13 -1.77 15.75
CA ILE A 1177 -37.07 -2.25 14.39
C ILE A 1177 -36.62 -3.73 14.38
N LYS A 1178 -37.55 -4.64 14.68
CA LYS A 1178 -37.27 -6.08 14.83
C LYS A 1178 -36.81 -6.79 13.54
N THR A 1179 -36.93 -6.13 12.40
CA THR A 1179 -36.49 -6.63 11.09
C THR A 1179 -35.01 -6.41 10.81
N LEU A 1180 -34.31 -5.55 11.56
CA LEU A 1180 -32.90 -5.26 11.29
C LEU A 1180 -32.04 -6.51 11.48
N THR A 1181 -31.28 -6.85 10.44
CA THR A 1181 -30.24 -7.88 10.45
C THR A 1181 -28.85 -7.25 10.53
N THR A 1182 -28.64 -6.08 9.91
CA THR A 1182 -27.35 -5.40 9.79
C THR A 1182 -27.45 -3.90 10.07
N ILE A 1183 -26.53 -3.37 10.88
CA ILE A 1183 -26.33 -1.94 11.14
C ILE A 1183 -24.85 -1.61 10.91
N ASN A 1184 -24.55 -0.63 10.05
CA ASN A 1184 -23.19 -0.18 9.71
C ASN A 1184 -22.24 -1.37 9.38
N ASP A 1185 -22.69 -2.23 8.46
CA ASP A 1185 -22.03 -3.46 8.00
C ASP A 1185 -21.79 -4.56 9.08
N LEU A 1186 -22.28 -4.36 10.30
CA LEU A 1186 -22.23 -5.35 11.39
C LEU A 1186 -23.62 -5.99 11.63
N PRO A 1187 -23.71 -7.30 11.91
CA PRO A 1187 -24.92 -7.91 12.47
C PRO A 1187 -25.43 -7.14 13.69
N VAL A 1188 -26.75 -6.98 13.83
CA VAL A 1188 -27.36 -6.15 14.90
C VAL A 1188 -26.91 -6.56 16.31
N ALA A 1189 -26.72 -7.85 16.56
CA ALA A 1189 -26.20 -8.34 17.84
C ALA A 1189 -24.75 -7.88 18.11
N GLU A 1190 -23.89 -7.88 17.08
CA GLU A 1190 -22.51 -7.40 17.16
C GLU A 1190 -22.44 -5.88 17.24
N PHE A 1191 -23.30 -5.17 16.50
CA PHE A 1191 -23.45 -3.73 16.61
C PHE A 1191 -23.82 -3.31 18.04
N TRP A 1192 -24.85 -3.91 18.65
CA TRP A 1192 -25.22 -3.59 20.03
C TRP A 1192 -24.20 -4.07 21.06
N LYS A 1193 -23.49 -5.18 20.81
CA LYS A 1193 -22.37 -5.60 21.65
C LYS A 1193 -21.23 -4.58 21.63
N LYS A 1194 -20.91 -4.01 20.47
CA LYS A 1194 -19.92 -2.93 20.30
C LYS A 1194 -20.37 -1.66 21.03
N GLN A 1195 -21.57 -1.16 20.74
CA GLN A 1195 -22.16 0.03 21.39
C GLN A 1195 -22.41 -0.13 22.91
N ALA A 1196 -22.35 -1.35 23.45
CA ALA A 1196 -22.41 -1.64 24.88
C ALA A 1196 -21.03 -1.87 25.53
N ALA A 1197 -19.96 -2.05 24.73
CA ALA A 1197 -18.58 -2.00 25.20
C ALA A 1197 -18.05 -0.55 25.18
N ASP A 1198 -18.49 0.23 24.19
CA ASP A 1198 -18.21 1.67 24.02
C ASP A 1198 -18.86 2.56 25.12
N LYS A 1199 -19.73 1.99 25.97
CA LYS A 1199 -20.37 2.59 27.15
C LYS A 1199 -19.77 2.06 28.45
#